data_AF-A0A432H735-F1
#
_entry.id   AF-A0A432H735-F1
#
_cell.length_a   1.000
_cell.length_b   1.000
_cell.length_c   1.000
_cell.angle_alpha   90.00
_cell.angle_beta   90.00
_cell.angle_gamma   90.00
#
_symmetry.space_group_name_H-M   'P 1'
#
loop_
_entity.id
_entity.type
_entity.pdbx_description
1 polymer ?
#
loop_
_entity_poly.entity_id
_entity_poly.type
_entity_poly.pdbx_seq_one_letter_code
_entity_poly.pdbx_strand_id
1 'polypeptide(L)'
;MPVSDHSISAHHPRRIGWLDGVPLDEPGLLAFPGIEILQSETQRTVLKIPPSPARPTLIAKIHRERDPAARLRRFVGWGRARLEWRNLMGAEAGGASVPRPVALACHSDHDVVFSDFLLDTELFPQHLERYRGSRRVAMLRVLGGWLAGVVRAGVDAHDIHTGNILVRGHDADTAHLWLIDLHDARVGLGVPPHRRRAMVRQVAGALGAARAVDDVLHFLQGWGHGARSLGIDRSWARGPDREDESVPWTEVAPALLEETLQAAEASEIQRRRRHISRAFRHRRGAYHQPVNLDGVLQVRRKTRDRRRIGNHSGPGDARAAWFGDRVLQTVWHQKPQATLFIAGRSGICEQVVEKAPAGRSLAWFLREEECKKTVSRCIEAVVATLGRYHHEGIQLEGATPGRWFIEETRDGLEVVPDRSCIRYRGRLSAGMRLADLLQLGAIFDGSVTPVDRLRVLRSHAEFGPLSHSPTALRSLANHLGDLFARSSTTAPEPIRVRGLHSSEGEVDALHRLNQAHVPQLGGLDRPDFEALLRCASLVRVVDAARPEDSAETGPPAAMMVAMRRDDDYDSPNFLWFREGFDNFAYVDRIATAAAARRSGVGSALYAVLEAWARTNEMTSIVCEVNLQPRNQGSIDFHRACGFREVGQKLSHGKPVAMMQKMLTP
;
A
#
# COMPACT_ATOMS: atom_id res chain seq x y z
N MET A 1 31.10 35.19 37.78
CA MET A 1 30.98 33.72 37.83
C MET A 1 29.56 33.38 37.45
N PRO A 2 29.29 32.68 36.34
CA PRO A 2 27.93 32.27 36.03
C PRO A 2 27.59 31.02 36.85
N VAL A 3 26.43 31.08 37.49
CA VAL A 3 25.86 30.04 38.35
C VAL A 3 25.66 28.75 37.55
N SER A 4 26.15 27.64 38.10
CA SER A 4 25.93 26.28 37.61
C SER A 4 24.47 25.88 37.84
N ASP A 5 23.59 26.18 36.89
CA ASP A 5 22.16 25.88 36.96
C ASP A 5 21.90 24.41 36.54
N HIS A 6 22.29 23.46 37.40
CA HIS A 6 22.05 22.01 37.22
C HIS A 6 20.86 21.50 38.05
N SER A 7 19.88 22.36 38.37
CA SER A 7 18.79 22.01 39.30
C SER A 7 17.51 21.52 38.59
N ILE A 8 16.84 20.54 39.20
CA ILE A 8 15.50 20.09 38.78
C ILE A 8 14.54 21.27 38.92
N SER A 9 13.93 21.69 37.82
CA SER A 9 13.00 22.82 37.81
C SER A 9 11.63 22.46 38.37
N ALA A 10 11.19 21.20 38.21
CA ALA A 10 10.00 20.66 38.85
C ALA A 10 10.12 19.13 39.03
N HIS A 11 9.66 18.62 40.17
CA HIS A 11 9.70 17.19 40.49
C HIS A 11 8.31 16.67 40.87
N HIS A 12 7.99 15.43 40.50
CA HIS A 12 6.80 14.75 41.00
C HIS A 12 7.03 14.34 42.47
N PRO A 13 6.14 14.71 43.42
CA PRO A 13 6.39 14.56 44.86
C PRO A 13 6.55 13.11 45.32
N ARG A 14 5.92 12.15 44.63
CA ARG A 14 6.01 10.71 44.95
C ARG A 14 7.22 9.99 44.33
N ARG A 15 8.10 10.68 43.58
CA ARG A 15 9.16 10.04 42.77
C ARG A 15 10.54 10.70 42.90
N ILE A 16 10.74 11.52 43.94
CA ILE A 16 11.91 12.41 44.09
C ILE A 16 13.25 11.67 43.96
N GLY A 17 13.39 10.45 44.48
CA GLY A 17 14.65 9.69 44.42
C GLY A 17 14.90 8.91 43.12
N TRP A 18 13.99 8.93 42.14
CA TRP A 18 14.16 8.13 40.92
C TRP A 18 15.27 8.65 39.99
N LEU A 19 15.70 9.90 40.17
CA LEU A 19 16.77 10.52 39.39
C LEU A 19 18.09 10.62 40.16
N ASP A 20 18.20 9.99 41.34
CA ASP A 20 19.43 10.02 42.12
C ASP A 20 20.60 9.44 41.32
N GLY A 21 21.65 10.24 41.17
CA GLY A 21 22.85 9.92 40.38
C GLY A 21 22.65 9.94 38.86
N VAL A 22 21.49 10.36 38.35
CA VAL A 22 21.21 10.54 36.92
C VAL A 22 21.52 11.99 36.52
N PRO A 23 22.37 12.22 35.51
CA PRO A 23 22.60 13.58 34.99
C PRO A 23 21.30 14.21 34.46
N LEU A 24 21.16 15.52 34.63
CA LEU A 24 19.94 16.24 34.27
C LEU A 24 20.04 17.00 32.95
N ASP A 25 21.27 17.17 32.45
CA ASP A 25 21.62 17.87 31.22
C ASP A 25 21.93 16.88 30.08
N GLU A 26 21.81 17.36 28.86
CA GLU A 26 22.02 16.58 27.65
C GLU A 26 23.43 15.92 27.57
N PRO A 27 24.55 16.64 27.75
CA PRO A 27 25.87 16.03 27.69
C PRO A 27 26.06 14.91 28.72
N GLY A 28 25.62 15.15 29.96
CA GLY A 28 25.68 14.16 31.03
C GLY A 28 24.83 12.94 30.73
N LEU A 29 23.60 13.12 30.22
CA LEU A 29 22.71 12.03 29.85
C LEU A 29 23.25 11.17 28.72
N LEU A 30 23.84 11.78 27.68
CA LEU A 30 24.45 11.07 26.56
C LEU A 30 25.70 10.28 26.97
N ALA A 31 26.41 10.72 28.01
CA ALA A 31 27.54 10.01 28.59
C ALA A 31 27.15 8.99 29.68
N PHE A 32 25.86 8.91 30.03
CA PHE A 32 25.41 8.07 31.14
C PHE A 32 25.56 6.58 30.81
N PRO A 33 26.17 5.76 31.71
CA PRO A 33 26.39 4.34 31.43
C PRO A 33 25.10 3.58 31.12
N GLY A 34 25.11 2.83 30.01
CA GLY A 34 23.97 2.00 29.59
C GLY A 34 22.79 2.77 29.00
N ILE A 35 22.96 4.06 28.68
CA ILE A 35 21.94 4.85 27.98
C ILE A 35 21.70 4.29 26.58
N GLU A 36 20.43 4.17 26.20
CA GLU A 36 20.02 3.75 24.85
C GLU A 36 19.31 4.92 24.15
N ILE A 37 19.76 5.29 22.95
CA ILE A 37 19.14 6.36 22.16
C ILE A 37 18.00 5.75 21.34
N LEU A 38 16.76 6.00 21.76
CA LEU A 38 15.57 5.48 21.06
C LEU A 38 15.24 6.30 19.80
N GLN A 39 15.44 7.61 19.86
CA GLN A 39 15.16 8.52 18.74
C GLN A 39 16.08 9.74 18.84
N SER A 40 16.67 10.15 17.72
CA SER A 40 17.49 11.36 17.66
C SER A 40 17.12 12.21 16.45
N GLU A 41 16.56 13.38 16.71
CA GLU A 41 16.18 14.38 15.73
C GLU A 41 16.79 15.74 16.07
N THR A 42 16.81 16.65 15.09
CA THR A 42 17.42 17.98 15.21
C THR A 42 16.87 18.82 16.37
N GLN A 43 15.60 18.63 16.74
CA GLN A 43 14.92 19.39 17.81
C GLN A 43 14.59 18.53 19.03
N ARG A 44 14.72 17.20 18.96
CA ARG A 44 14.30 16.29 20.03
C ARG A 44 15.16 15.03 20.05
N THR A 45 15.61 14.60 21.22
CA THR A 45 16.20 13.28 21.43
C THR A 45 15.45 12.56 22.53
N VAL A 46 15.16 11.29 22.33
CA VAL A 46 14.52 10.43 23.33
C VAL A 46 15.53 9.36 23.73
N LEU A 47 15.83 9.33 25.02
CA LEU A 47 16.78 8.41 25.64
C LEU A 47 16.04 7.47 26.59
N LYS A 48 16.50 6.24 26.65
CA LYS A 48 16.09 5.26 27.65
C LYS A 48 17.20 5.10 28.68
N ILE A 49 16.86 5.39 29.92
CA ILE A 49 17.75 5.30 31.07
C ILE A 49 17.56 3.90 31.68
N PRO A 50 18.65 3.13 31.83
CA PRO A 50 18.56 1.78 32.37
C PRO A 50 18.07 1.80 33.83
N PRO A 51 17.38 0.73 34.25
CA PRO A 51 16.90 0.61 35.63
C PRO A 51 18.08 0.53 36.62
N SER A 52 17.80 0.82 37.88
CA SER A 52 18.71 0.54 39.00
C SER A 52 17.92 -0.07 40.16
N PRO A 53 18.56 -0.60 41.21
CA PRO A 53 17.85 -1.09 42.40
C PRO A 53 16.90 -0.07 43.05
N ALA A 54 17.13 1.24 42.82
CA ALA A 54 16.32 2.32 43.36
C ALA A 54 15.37 2.99 42.35
N ARG A 55 15.41 2.63 41.05
CA ARG A 55 14.57 3.25 40.02
C ARG A 55 14.18 2.28 38.88
N PRO A 56 12.96 2.36 38.35
CA PRO A 56 12.60 1.65 37.13
C PRO A 56 13.33 2.23 35.91
N THR A 57 13.19 1.58 34.76
CA THR A 57 13.65 2.13 33.47
C THR A 57 12.92 3.45 33.21
N LEU A 58 13.64 4.51 32.83
CA LEU A 58 13.05 5.82 32.57
C LEU A 58 13.24 6.23 31.11
N ILE A 59 12.43 7.17 30.67
CA ILE A 59 12.59 7.92 29.42
C ILE A 59 12.98 9.35 29.76
N ALA A 60 14.06 9.83 29.12
CA ALA A 60 14.39 11.25 29.07
C ALA A 60 14.12 11.79 27.66
N LYS A 61 13.22 12.77 27.56
CA LYS A 61 12.93 13.50 26.32
C LYS A 61 13.64 14.84 26.38
N ILE A 62 14.69 15.00 25.60
CA ILE A 62 15.48 16.23 25.46
C ILE A 62 14.86 17.05 24.33
N HIS A 63 14.47 18.29 24.63
CA HIS A 63 13.91 19.24 23.68
C HIS A 63 14.90 20.40 23.43
N ARG A 64 15.35 20.54 22.19
CA ARG A 64 16.26 21.59 21.73
C ARG A 64 15.48 22.55 20.84
N GLU A 65 15.06 23.68 21.39
CA GLU A 65 14.28 24.67 20.65
C GLU A 65 15.23 25.61 19.87
N ARG A 66 15.55 25.28 18.60
CA ARG A 66 16.57 26.01 17.83
C ARG A 66 16.03 27.23 17.05
N ASP A 67 14.74 27.24 16.74
CA ASP A 67 14.09 28.34 16.01
C ASP A 67 13.82 29.55 16.93
N PRO A 68 14.05 30.81 16.50
CA PRO A 68 13.83 32.00 17.33
C PRO A 68 12.44 32.09 17.97
N ALA A 69 11.38 31.68 17.27
CA ALA A 69 10.03 31.68 17.82
C ALA A 69 9.84 30.60 18.90
N ALA A 70 10.52 29.46 18.76
CA ALA A 70 10.53 28.43 19.79
C ALA A 70 11.31 28.92 21.03
N ARG A 71 12.51 29.49 20.84
CA ARG A 71 13.29 30.10 21.94
C ARG A 71 12.49 31.15 22.72
N LEU A 72 11.70 31.98 22.03
CA LEU A 72 10.81 32.95 22.66
C LEU A 72 9.68 32.26 23.45
N ARG A 73 9.02 31.24 22.87
CA ARG A 73 7.99 30.44 23.58
C ARG A 73 8.56 29.80 24.85
N ARG A 74 9.76 29.21 24.76
CA ARG A 74 10.46 28.65 25.91
C ARG A 74 10.78 29.70 26.98
N PHE A 75 11.26 30.87 26.57
CA PHE A 75 11.54 31.99 27.47
C PHE A 75 10.28 32.45 28.23
N VAL A 76 9.13 32.54 27.57
CA VAL A 76 7.84 32.88 28.22
C VAL A 76 7.17 31.68 28.92
N GLY A 77 7.86 30.54 29.02
CA GLY A 77 7.38 29.35 29.73
C GLY A 77 6.43 28.44 28.97
N TRP A 78 6.25 28.65 27.68
CA TRP A 78 5.43 27.84 26.76
C TRP A 78 6.26 26.89 25.90
N GLY A 79 7.44 26.49 26.39
CA GLY A 79 8.28 25.48 25.74
C GLY A 79 7.60 24.10 25.73
N ARG A 80 7.91 23.27 24.72
CA ARG A 80 7.26 21.95 24.55
C ARG A 80 7.44 21.05 25.76
N ALA A 81 8.64 21.01 26.33
CA ALA A 81 8.95 20.21 27.52
C ALA A 81 8.09 20.61 28.74
N ARG A 82 7.91 21.93 28.97
CA ARG A 82 7.09 22.46 30.06
C ARG A 82 5.61 22.13 29.88
N LEU A 83 5.11 22.22 28.65
CA LEU A 83 3.74 21.86 28.31
C LEU A 83 3.50 20.36 28.50
N GLU A 84 4.41 19.52 28.00
CA GLU A 84 4.34 18.08 28.18
C GLU A 84 4.36 17.68 29.67
N TRP A 85 5.29 18.26 30.46
CA TRP A 85 5.34 18.07 31.91
C TRP A 85 4.00 18.42 32.59
N ARG A 86 3.47 19.62 32.33
CA ARG A 86 2.21 20.08 32.94
C ARG A 86 1.04 19.17 32.55
N ASN A 87 0.98 18.76 31.29
CA ASN A 87 -0.08 17.90 30.78
C ASN A 87 0.01 16.48 31.35
N LEU A 88 1.20 15.90 31.49
CA LEU A 88 1.40 14.61 32.15
C LEU A 88 0.97 14.66 33.62
N MET A 89 1.39 15.69 34.36
CA MET A 89 1.00 15.89 35.76
C MET A 89 -0.53 16.01 35.91
N GLY A 90 -1.16 16.83 35.06
CA GLY A 90 -2.61 17.01 35.08
C GLY A 90 -3.36 15.74 34.69
N ALA A 91 -2.88 15.01 33.69
CA ALA A 91 -3.52 13.79 33.19
C ALA A 91 -3.44 12.67 34.24
N GLU A 92 -2.28 12.49 34.87
CA GLU A 92 -2.11 11.52 35.97
C GLU A 92 -3.00 11.88 37.16
N ALA A 93 -3.05 13.16 37.56
CA ALA A 93 -3.91 13.61 38.66
C ALA A 93 -5.41 13.42 38.35
N GLY A 94 -5.81 13.55 37.08
CA GLY A 94 -7.16 13.26 36.60
C GLY A 94 -7.48 11.77 36.45
N GLY A 95 -6.51 10.89 36.67
CA GLY A 95 -6.67 9.43 36.55
C GLY A 95 -6.57 8.89 35.12
N ALA A 96 -6.07 9.68 34.17
CA ALA A 96 -5.80 9.17 32.82
C ALA A 96 -4.60 8.22 32.83
N SER A 97 -4.68 7.19 31.99
CA SER A 97 -3.57 6.26 31.76
C SER A 97 -2.54 6.90 30.82
N VAL A 98 -1.48 7.45 31.41
CA VAL A 98 -0.35 8.11 30.73
C VAL A 98 0.98 7.63 31.33
N PRO A 99 2.12 7.78 30.62
CA PRO A 99 3.43 7.56 31.21
C PRO A 99 3.61 8.41 32.48
N ARG A 100 4.09 7.81 33.55
CA ARG A 100 4.17 8.46 34.86
C ARG A 100 5.24 9.57 34.83
N PRO A 101 4.90 10.85 35.03
CA PRO A 101 5.87 11.95 35.07
C PRO A 101 6.80 11.82 36.28
N VAL A 102 8.09 12.04 36.07
CA VAL A 102 9.12 12.00 37.13
C VAL A 102 9.61 13.39 37.46
N ALA A 103 10.19 14.09 36.48
CA ALA A 103 10.70 15.45 36.68
C ALA A 103 10.80 16.23 35.36
N LEU A 104 11.02 17.53 35.50
CA LEU A 104 11.40 18.47 34.44
C LEU A 104 12.68 19.20 34.86
N ALA A 105 13.71 19.13 34.01
CA ALA A 105 14.93 19.93 34.12
C ALA A 105 14.96 20.96 32.99
N CYS A 106 15.19 22.24 33.32
CA CYS A 106 15.34 23.31 32.33
C CYS A 106 16.79 23.82 32.37
N HIS A 107 17.43 23.91 31.20
CA HIS A 107 18.80 24.44 31.08
C HIS A 107 18.82 25.76 30.31
N SER A 108 19.97 26.24 29.86
CA SER A 108 20.05 27.46 29.06
C SER A 108 19.64 27.25 27.59
N ASP A 109 19.92 26.07 27.03
CA ASP A 109 19.76 25.75 25.60
C ASP A 109 18.83 24.57 25.29
N HIS A 110 18.49 23.75 26.29
CA HIS A 110 17.59 22.61 26.17
C HIS A 110 16.76 22.39 27.44
N ASP A 111 15.66 21.65 27.33
CA ASP A 111 14.87 21.18 28.48
C ASP A 111 14.70 19.66 28.40
N VAL A 112 14.60 18.99 29.56
CA VAL A 112 14.46 17.53 29.64
C VAL A 112 13.24 17.16 30.46
N VAL A 113 12.35 16.35 29.87
CA VAL A 113 11.21 15.74 30.58
C VAL A 113 11.53 14.29 30.87
N PHE A 114 11.44 13.92 32.14
CA PHE A 114 11.62 12.55 32.62
C PHE A 114 10.27 11.90 32.90
N SER A 115 10.09 10.69 32.38
CA SER A 115 8.89 9.88 32.59
C SER A 115 9.27 8.41 32.70
N ASP A 116 8.38 7.59 33.22
CA ASP A 116 8.57 6.14 33.31
C ASP A 116 8.58 5.47 31.93
N PHE A 117 9.37 4.42 31.76
CA PHE A 117 9.36 3.59 30.56
C PHE A 117 8.32 2.47 30.71
N LEU A 118 7.34 2.42 29.80
CA LEU A 118 6.31 1.40 29.81
C LEU A 118 6.86 0.09 29.22
N LEU A 119 7.27 -0.84 30.09
CA LEU A 119 7.75 -2.17 29.71
C LEU A 119 6.64 -3.02 29.06
N ASP A 120 7.05 -3.88 28.12
CA ASP A 120 6.20 -4.83 27.40
C ASP A 120 5.00 -4.18 26.70
N THR A 121 5.20 -2.96 26.20
CA THR A 121 4.19 -2.23 25.45
C THR A 121 4.52 -2.15 23.97
N GLU A 122 3.49 -2.16 23.14
CA GLU A 122 3.60 -1.97 21.69
C GLU A 122 2.56 -0.95 21.20
N LEU A 123 2.69 -0.51 19.95
CA LEU A 123 1.74 0.41 19.34
C LEU A 123 0.40 -0.29 19.10
N PHE A 124 -0.71 0.36 19.45
CA PHE A 124 -2.05 -0.21 19.32
C PHE A 124 -2.39 -0.78 17.92
N PRO A 125 -2.01 -0.15 16.78
CA PRO A 125 -2.25 -0.74 15.46
C PRO A 125 -1.58 -2.12 15.28
N GLN A 126 -0.34 -2.26 15.73
CA GLN A 126 0.43 -3.52 15.64
C GLN A 126 -0.20 -4.59 16.54
N HIS A 127 -0.64 -4.19 17.72
CA HIS A 127 -1.35 -5.08 18.63
C HIS A 127 -2.67 -5.58 18.03
N LEU A 128 -3.47 -4.66 17.47
CA LEU A 128 -4.78 -4.96 16.89
C LEU A 128 -4.69 -5.90 15.68
N GLU A 129 -3.58 -5.86 14.93
CA GLU A 129 -3.34 -6.75 13.78
C GLU A 129 -3.29 -8.24 14.14
N ARG A 130 -3.01 -8.59 15.41
CA ARG A 130 -2.94 -9.97 15.90
C ARG A 130 -4.32 -10.60 16.12
N TYR A 131 -5.36 -9.78 16.28
CA TYR A 131 -6.70 -10.26 16.60
C TYR A 131 -7.60 -10.34 15.36
N ARG A 132 -8.46 -11.36 15.36
CA ARG A 132 -9.51 -11.62 14.35
C ARG A 132 -10.82 -11.96 15.06
N GLY A 133 -11.94 -11.86 14.35
CA GLY A 133 -13.25 -12.24 14.88
C GLY A 133 -13.61 -11.51 16.18
N SER A 134 -14.19 -12.23 17.14
CA SER A 134 -14.69 -11.68 18.40
C SER A 134 -13.62 -10.98 19.24
N ARG A 135 -12.39 -11.51 19.30
CA ARG A 135 -11.28 -10.89 20.03
C ARG A 135 -10.89 -9.51 19.47
N ARG A 136 -10.99 -9.33 18.15
CA ARG A 136 -10.77 -8.01 17.52
C ARG A 136 -11.85 -7.03 17.94
N VAL A 137 -13.11 -7.48 17.95
CA VAL A 137 -14.26 -6.69 18.40
C VAL A 137 -14.10 -6.26 19.85
N ALA A 138 -13.69 -7.18 20.73
CA ALA A 138 -13.43 -6.91 22.13
C ALA A 138 -12.35 -5.83 22.31
N MET A 139 -11.20 -5.95 21.63
CA MET A 139 -10.12 -4.96 21.68
C MET A 139 -10.55 -3.55 21.19
N LEU A 140 -11.39 -3.48 20.15
CA LEU A 140 -11.92 -2.21 19.66
C LEU A 140 -12.88 -1.56 20.67
N ARG A 141 -13.70 -2.35 21.35
CA ARG A 141 -14.58 -1.86 22.43
C ARG A 141 -13.76 -1.36 23.63
N VAL A 142 -12.69 -2.07 24.00
CA VAL A 142 -11.73 -1.63 25.02
C VAL A 142 -11.11 -0.28 24.66
N LEU A 143 -10.69 -0.10 23.40
CA LEU A 143 -10.20 1.20 22.91
C LEU A 143 -11.24 2.32 23.08
N GLY A 144 -12.50 2.04 22.76
CA GLY A 144 -13.60 2.99 22.91
C GLY A 144 -13.86 3.38 24.37
N GLY A 145 -13.94 2.39 25.26
CA GLY A 145 -14.12 2.61 26.70
C GLY A 145 -12.93 3.36 27.33
N TRP A 146 -11.71 2.99 26.94
CA TRP A 146 -10.49 3.68 27.36
C TRP A 146 -10.50 5.16 26.96
N LEU A 147 -10.90 5.48 25.72
CA LEU A 147 -11.00 6.87 25.26
C LEU A 147 -12.00 7.68 26.11
N ALA A 148 -13.10 7.07 26.53
CA ALA A 148 -14.04 7.70 27.45
C ALA A 148 -13.38 8.01 28.80
N GLY A 149 -12.56 7.11 29.32
CA GLY A 149 -11.73 7.34 30.52
C GLY A 149 -10.77 8.53 30.36
N VAL A 150 -10.08 8.62 29.23
CA VAL A 150 -9.19 9.77 28.91
C VAL A 150 -9.96 11.09 28.90
N VAL A 151 -11.14 11.11 28.28
CA VAL A 151 -12.02 12.29 28.24
C VAL A 151 -12.54 12.65 29.63
N ARG A 152 -12.90 11.65 30.45
CA ARG A 152 -13.36 11.83 31.83
C ARG A 152 -12.27 12.44 32.72
N ALA A 153 -11.02 12.05 32.52
CA ALA A 153 -9.86 12.62 33.19
C ALA A 153 -9.55 14.07 32.76
N GLY A 154 -10.31 14.65 31.83
CA GLY A 154 -10.17 16.03 31.40
C GLY A 154 -9.08 16.26 30.35
N VAL A 155 -8.62 15.20 29.68
CA VAL A 155 -7.56 15.26 28.67
C VAL A 155 -8.15 15.51 27.28
N ASP A 156 -7.99 16.73 26.76
CA ASP A 156 -8.27 17.10 25.38
C ASP A 156 -7.00 16.92 24.53
N ALA A 157 -6.80 15.69 24.05
CA ALA A 157 -5.68 15.34 23.19
C ALA A 157 -5.95 15.81 21.75
N HIS A 158 -5.14 16.74 21.26
CA HIS A 158 -5.32 17.35 19.95
C HIS A 158 -4.81 16.47 18.79
N ASP A 159 -3.92 15.53 19.08
CA ASP A 159 -3.32 14.59 18.13
C ASP A 159 -3.52 13.13 18.58
N ILE A 160 -4.76 12.79 18.96
CA ILE A 160 -5.09 11.43 19.40
C ILE A 160 -5.39 10.55 18.19
N HIS A 161 -4.45 9.67 17.87
CA HIS A 161 -4.64 8.62 16.87
C HIS A 161 -4.03 7.32 17.39
N THR A 162 -4.41 6.19 16.79
CA THR A 162 -3.99 4.86 17.25
C THR A 162 -2.47 4.70 17.36
N GLY A 163 -1.69 5.36 16.51
CA GLY A 163 -0.22 5.39 16.61
C GLY A 163 0.38 6.12 17.83
N ASN A 164 -0.42 6.85 18.61
CA ASN A 164 -0.01 7.50 19.87
C ASN A 164 -0.60 6.77 21.09
N ILE A 165 -0.97 5.50 20.90
CA ILE A 165 -1.54 4.66 21.95
C ILE A 165 -0.62 3.44 22.08
N LEU A 166 -0.06 3.28 23.28
CA LEU A 166 0.66 2.07 23.66
C LEU A 166 -0.30 1.12 24.35
N VAL A 167 -0.10 -0.18 24.16
CA VAL A 167 -0.94 -1.21 24.79
C VAL A 167 -0.09 -2.34 25.35
N ARG A 168 -0.57 -2.94 26.44
CA ARG A 168 -0.01 -4.13 27.10
C ARG A 168 -1.15 -5.09 27.43
N GLY A 169 -0.87 -6.39 27.33
CA GLY A 169 -1.83 -7.45 27.62
C GLY A 169 -1.87 -8.45 26.47
N HIS A 170 -2.43 -9.63 26.72
CA HIS A 170 -2.61 -10.66 25.68
C HIS A 170 -4.08 -10.90 25.33
N ASP A 171 -4.99 -10.45 26.19
CA ASP A 171 -6.43 -10.55 26.04
C ASP A 171 -7.08 -9.16 26.20
N ALA A 172 -8.27 -8.98 25.65
CA ALA A 172 -8.95 -7.69 25.63
C ALA A 172 -9.35 -7.19 27.03
N ASP A 173 -9.79 -8.10 27.90
CA ASP A 173 -10.19 -7.81 29.29
C ASP A 173 -9.01 -7.40 30.19
N THR A 174 -7.80 -7.87 29.88
CA THR A 174 -6.56 -7.52 30.59
C THR A 174 -5.74 -6.45 29.89
N ALA A 175 -6.23 -5.92 28.76
CA ALA A 175 -5.51 -4.93 27.99
C ALA A 175 -5.50 -3.57 28.69
N HIS A 176 -4.29 -3.04 28.87
CA HIS A 176 -4.06 -1.71 29.40
C HIS A 176 -3.53 -0.80 28.29
N LEU A 177 -4.14 0.37 28.12
CA LEU A 177 -3.79 1.33 27.09
C LEU A 177 -3.23 2.61 27.74
N TRP A 178 -2.21 3.21 27.12
CA TRP A 178 -1.60 4.47 27.54
C TRP A 178 -1.57 5.47 26.39
N LEU A 179 -1.95 6.71 26.68
CA LEU A 179 -1.81 7.81 25.74
C LEU A 179 -0.39 8.37 25.86
N ILE A 180 0.33 8.41 24.74
CA ILE A 180 1.65 9.03 24.66
C ILE A 180 1.59 10.35 23.88
N ASP A 181 2.65 11.15 24.03
CA ASP A 181 2.87 12.42 23.31
C ASP A 181 1.86 13.54 23.62
N LEU A 182 1.78 13.94 24.90
CA LEU A 182 0.83 14.94 25.39
C LEU A 182 1.29 16.41 25.22
N HIS A 183 2.32 16.70 24.43
CA HIS A 183 2.88 18.06 24.33
C HIS A 183 1.89 19.10 23.76
N ASP A 184 0.96 18.67 22.89
CA ASP A 184 -0.10 19.52 22.30
C ASP A 184 -1.47 19.34 22.98
N ALA A 185 -1.56 18.56 24.06
CA ALA A 185 -2.80 18.34 24.78
C ALA A 185 -3.22 19.57 25.62
N ARG A 186 -4.50 19.62 25.98
CA ARG A 186 -5.00 20.51 27.04
C ARG A 186 -5.61 19.64 28.13
N VAL A 187 -5.16 19.85 29.37
CA VAL A 187 -5.69 19.11 30.53
C VAL A 187 -6.33 20.10 31.49
N GLY A 188 -7.56 19.82 31.91
CA GLY A 188 -8.33 20.70 32.79
C GLY A 188 -9.62 20.07 33.30
N LEU A 189 -10.53 20.88 33.85
CA LEU A 189 -11.76 20.44 34.53
C LEU A 189 -12.84 19.80 33.62
N GLY A 190 -12.50 19.50 32.37
CA GLY A 190 -13.36 18.78 31.44
C GLY A 190 -13.08 19.10 29.98
N VAL A 191 -13.39 18.13 29.12
CA VAL A 191 -13.28 18.29 27.67
C VAL A 191 -14.60 18.82 27.11
N PRO A 192 -14.64 19.93 26.34
CA PRO A 192 -15.86 20.45 25.74
C PRO A 192 -16.52 19.45 24.76
N PRO A 193 -17.86 19.42 24.59
CA PRO A 193 -18.54 18.44 23.74
C PRO A 193 -18.00 18.35 22.30
N HIS A 194 -17.71 19.49 21.68
CA HIS A 194 -17.15 19.53 20.33
C HIS A 194 -15.75 18.91 20.24
N ARG A 195 -14.94 19.01 21.32
CA ARG A 195 -13.62 18.38 21.42
C ARG A 195 -13.73 16.88 21.66
N ARG A 196 -14.68 16.44 22.49
CA ARG A 196 -14.99 15.00 22.66
C ARG A 196 -15.31 14.35 21.31
N ARG A 197 -16.22 14.98 20.54
CA ARG A 197 -16.56 14.54 19.18
C ARG A 197 -15.34 14.53 18.25
N ALA A 198 -14.47 15.54 18.34
CA ALA A 198 -13.26 15.60 17.54
C ALA A 198 -12.29 14.45 17.86
N MET A 199 -12.06 14.12 19.13
CA MET A 199 -11.21 13.01 19.55
C MET A 199 -11.74 11.65 19.05
N VAL A 200 -13.04 11.40 19.20
CA VAL A 200 -13.69 10.18 18.68
C VAL A 200 -13.50 10.06 17.16
N ARG A 201 -13.70 11.16 16.42
CA ARG A 201 -13.50 11.20 14.96
C ARG A 201 -12.05 10.97 14.56
N GLN A 202 -11.07 11.46 15.32
CA GLN A 202 -9.65 11.23 15.03
C GLN A 202 -9.28 9.74 15.17
N VAL A 203 -9.74 9.09 16.24
CA VAL A 203 -9.52 7.64 16.43
C VAL A 203 -10.25 6.83 15.36
N ALA A 204 -11.52 7.14 15.07
CA ALA A 204 -12.28 6.49 14.00
C ALA A 204 -11.62 6.65 12.62
N GLY A 205 -11.05 7.84 12.32
CA GLY A 205 -10.27 8.07 11.12
C GLY A 205 -9.01 7.22 11.04
N ALA A 206 -8.32 7.03 12.18
CA ALA A 206 -7.13 6.19 12.27
C ALA A 206 -7.43 4.70 12.10
N LEU A 207 -8.64 4.24 12.47
CA LEU A 207 -9.11 2.86 12.25
C LEU A 207 -9.49 2.56 10.79
N GLY A 208 -9.62 3.58 9.93
CA GLY A 208 -9.87 3.39 8.49
C GLY A 208 -11.19 3.99 7.98
N ALA A 209 -12.04 4.53 8.87
CA ALA A 209 -13.31 5.17 8.53
C ALA A 209 -14.20 4.28 7.64
N ALA A 210 -14.73 4.82 6.53
CA ALA A 210 -15.61 4.10 5.60
C ALA A 210 -15.00 2.82 4.98
N ARG A 211 -13.67 2.61 5.08
CA ARG A 211 -13.01 1.36 4.61
C ARG A 211 -13.07 0.22 5.62
N ALA A 212 -13.40 0.54 6.88
CA ALA A 212 -13.45 -0.40 8.00
C ALA A 212 -14.63 -0.02 8.90
N VAL A 213 -15.83 0.02 8.31
CA VAL A 213 -17.07 0.45 8.98
C VAL A 213 -17.32 -0.36 10.25
N ASP A 214 -17.11 -1.67 10.19
CA ASP A 214 -17.31 -2.57 11.33
C ASP A 214 -16.35 -2.26 12.48
N ASP A 215 -15.07 -1.97 12.18
CA ASP A 215 -14.09 -1.62 13.22
C ASP A 215 -14.47 -0.32 13.93
N VAL A 216 -14.91 0.68 13.16
CA VAL A 216 -15.39 1.97 13.71
C VAL A 216 -16.65 1.76 14.53
N LEU A 217 -17.58 0.93 14.07
CA LEU A 217 -18.79 0.60 14.82
C LEU A 217 -18.46 -0.03 16.17
N HIS A 218 -17.60 -1.04 16.22
CA HIS A 218 -17.22 -1.71 17.47
C HIS A 218 -16.47 -0.79 18.44
N PHE A 219 -15.60 0.07 17.92
CA PHE A 219 -15.00 1.16 18.70
C PHE A 219 -16.07 2.09 19.28
N LEU A 220 -17.05 2.52 18.48
CA LEU A 220 -18.13 3.39 18.94
C LEU A 220 -19.07 2.71 19.93
N GLN A 221 -19.24 1.39 19.88
CA GLN A 221 -20.00 0.62 20.87
C GLN A 221 -19.34 0.68 22.25
N GLY A 222 -18.02 0.53 22.30
CA GLY A 222 -17.23 0.70 23.53
C GLY A 222 -17.23 2.14 24.03
N TRP A 223 -17.05 3.11 23.12
CA TRP A 223 -17.14 4.54 23.45
C TRP A 223 -18.52 4.92 23.98
N GLY A 224 -19.60 4.46 23.34
CA GLY A 224 -20.97 4.75 23.76
C GLY A 224 -21.25 4.25 25.16
N HIS A 225 -20.78 3.03 25.49
CA HIS A 225 -20.90 2.48 26.82
C HIS A 225 -20.11 3.30 27.84
N GLY A 226 -18.82 3.55 27.58
CA GLY A 226 -17.97 4.37 28.45
C GLY A 226 -18.49 5.80 28.64
N ALA A 227 -19.01 6.42 27.58
CA ALA A 227 -19.56 7.77 27.62
C ALA A 227 -20.85 7.83 28.46
N ARG A 228 -21.66 6.78 28.43
CA ARG A 228 -22.86 6.64 29.28
C ARG A 228 -22.47 6.39 30.73
N SER A 229 -21.61 5.41 31.00
CA SER A 229 -21.26 4.96 32.36
C SER A 229 -20.47 6.02 33.13
N LEU A 230 -19.59 6.76 32.46
CA LEU A 230 -18.80 7.84 33.05
C LEU A 230 -19.53 9.20 33.08
N GLY A 231 -20.80 9.24 32.68
CA GLY A 231 -21.62 10.47 32.69
C GLY A 231 -21.12 11.55 31.73
N ILE A 232 -20.47 11.17 30.63
CA ILE A 232 -19.91 12.09 29.63
C ILE A 232 -21.00 12.53 28.66
N ASP A 233 -21.63 11.58 27.97
CA ASP A 233 -22.66 11.84 26.96
C ASP A 233 -23.48 10.57 26.70
N ARG A 234 -24.72 10.55 27.21
CA ARG A 234 -25.63 9.40 27.06
C ARG A 234 -26.21 9.28 25.66
N SER A 235 -26.13 10.32 24.83
CA SER A 235 -26.76 10.34 23.50
C SER A 235 -26.11 9.38 22.50
N TRP A 236 -24.87 8.94 22.76
CA TRP A 236 -24.15 7.96 21.94
C TRP A 236 -24.76 6.57 21.97
N ALA A 237 -25.51 6.26 23.02
CA ALA A 237 -25.83 4.90 23.39
C ALA A 237 -27.34 4.64 23.33
N ARG A 238 -27.75 3.55 22.67
CA ARG A 238 -29.13 3.10 22.55
C ARG A 238 -29.33 1.77 23.27
N GLY A 239 -30.50 1.59 23.89
CA GLY A 239 -30.86 0.33 24.53
C GLY A 239 -30.04 0.02 25.79
N PRO A 240 -30.21 -1.18 26.37
CA PRO A 240 -29.48 -1.61 27.55
C PRO A 240 -27.99 -1.87 27.24
N ASP A 241 -27.15 -1.73 28.26
CA ASP A 241 -25.75 -2.16 28.18
C ASP A 241 -25.70 -3.70 28.04
N ARG A 242 -24.71 -4.17 27.29
CA ARG A 242 -24.45 -5.57 26.99
C ARG A 242 -22.98 -5.89 27.28
N GLU A 243 -22.65 -7.17 27.35
CA GLU A 243 -21.30 -7.62 27.65
C GLU A 243 -20.98 -8.88 26.83
N ASP A 244 -19.87 -8.85 26.10
CA ASP A 244 -19.31 -10.01 25.40
C ASP A 244 -17.84 -10.15 25.82
N GLU A 245 -17.37 -11.37 26.11
CA GLU A 245 -15.98 -11.64 26.51
C GLU A 245 -15.48 -10.74 27.67
N SER A 246 -16.32 -10.49 28.67
CA SER A 246 -16.03 -9.59 29.81
C SER A 246 -15.81 -8.11 29.42
N VAL A 247 -16.14 -7.73 28.18
CA VAL A 247 -16.02 -6.35 27.68
C VAL A 247 -17.41 -5.73 27.50
N PRO A 248 -17.75 -4.70 28.28
CA PRO A 248 -19.06 -4.07 28.20
C PRO A 248 -19.17 -3.15 26.97
N TRP A 249 -20.37 -3.08 26.39
CA TRP A 249 -20.67 -2.31 25.21
C TRP A 249 -22.16 -1.93 25.12
N THR A 250 -22.51 -1.03 24.21
CA THR A 250 -23.91 -0.63 23.96
C THR A 250 -24.13 -0.40 22.47
N GLU A 251 -25.37 -0.50 22.00
CA GLU A 251 -25.70 -0.08 20.64
C GLU A 251 -25.45 1.42 20.46
N VAL A 252 -24.99 1.81 19.27
CA VAL A 252 -24.65 3.20 18.94
C VAL A 252 -25.84 3.87 18.28
N ALA A 253 -26.13 5.13 18.62
CA ALA A 253 -27.15 5.90 17.93
C ALA A 253 -26.80 6.04 16.43
N PRO A 254 -27.69 5.64 15.49
CA PRO A 254 -27.36 5.59 14.06
C PRO A 254 -26.89 6.94 13.49
N ALA A 255 -27.51 8.04 13.90
CA ALA A 255 -27.13 9.38 13.46
C ALA A 255 -25.68 9.75 13.85
N LEU A 256 -25.22 9.30 15.03
CA LEU A 256 -23.86 9.59 15.50
C LEU A 256 -22.81 8.68 14.82
N LEU A 257 -23.18 7.44 14.49
CA LEU A 257 -22.35 6.57 13.66
C LEU A 257 -22.14 7.19 12.27
N GLU A 258 -23.23 7.57 11.61
CA GLU A 258 -23.20 8.18 10.28
C GLU A 258 -22.41 9.49 10.28
N GLU A 259 -22.67 10.38 11.24
CA GLU A 259 -21.93 11.63 11.41
C GLU A 259 -20.43 11.38 11.61
N THR A 260 -20.06 10.37 12.39
CA THR A 260 -18.66 10.03 12.66
C THR A 260 -17.96 9.50 11.42
N LEU A 261 -18.61 8.61 10.66
CA LEU A 261 -18.07 8.07 9.41
C LEU A 261 -17.87 9.17 8.37
N GLN A 262 -18.87 10.04 8.16
CA GLN A 262 -18.78 11.18 7.23
C GLN A 262 -17.66 12.15 7.63
N ALA A 263 -17.54 12.48 8.92
CA ALA A 263 -16.53 13.40 9.40
C ALA A 263 -15.10 12.81 9.34
N ALA A 264 -14.95 11.51 9.62
CA ALA A 264 -13.69 10.80 9.49
C ALA A 264 -13.24 10.75 8.02
N GLU A 265 -14.18 10.50 7.08
CA GLU A 265 -13.92 10.55 5.65
C GLU A 265 -13.49 11.96 5.18
N ALA A 266 -14.21 13.00 5.59
CA ALA A 266 -13.85 14.39 5.26
C ALA A 266 -12.46 14.78 5.79
N SER A 267 -12.11 14.30 6.99
CA SER A 267 -10.80 14.53 7.61
C SER A 267 -9.68 13.80 6.87
N GLU A 268 -9.92 12.56 6.43
CA GLU A 268 -8.99 11.78 5.59
C GLU A 268 -8.79 12.47 4.22
N ILE A 269 -9.86 12.94 3.58
CA ILE A 269 -9.78 13.76 2.35
C ILE A 269 -8.92 15.00 2.59
N GLN A 270 -9.11 15.71 3.71
CA GLN A 270 -8.35 16.91 4.03
C GLN A 270 -6.89 16.60 4.39
N ARG A 271 -6.61 15.47 5.06
CA ARG A 271 -5.25 15.00 5.37
C ARG A 271 -4.49 14.69 4.08
N ARG A 272 -5.12 13.97 3.14
CA ARG A 272 -4.58 13.73 1.79
C ARG A 272 -4.31 15.04 1.06
N ARG A 273 -5.27 15.97 1.04
CA ARG A 273 -5.08 17.32 0.45
C ARG A 273 -3.93 18.13 1.08
N ARG A 274 -3.77 18.06 2.40
CA ARG A 274 -2.68 18.74 3.14
C ARG A 274 -1.33 18.08 2.89
N HIS A 275 -1.28 16.76 2.84
CA HIS A 275 -0.09 16.01 2.44
C HIS A 275 0.32 16.50 1.05
N ILE A 276 -0.61 16.44 0.08
CA ILE A 276 -0.44 16.93 -1.30
C ILE A 276 0.16 18.35 -1.29
N SER A 277 -0.48 19.28 -0.57
CA SER A 277 -0.04 20.68 -0.46
C SER A 277 1.35 20.88 0.19
N ARG A 278 1.75 20.02 1.14
CA ARG A 278 3.05 20.12 1.83
C ARG A 278 4.22 19.64 0.97
N ALA A 279 4.04 18.59 0.16
CA ALA A 279 5.08 18.22 -0.81
C ALA A 279 5.29 19.30 -1.89
N PHE A 280 4.28 20.14 -2.14
CA PHE A 280 4.43 21.32 -3.00
C PHE A 280 5.11 22.53 -2.33
N ARG A 281 5.16 22.65 -0.98
CA ARG A 281 5.73 23.81 -0.26
C ARG A 281 7.23 23.71 0.07
N HIS A 282 7.79 22.50 0.27
CA HIS A 282 9.22 22.31 0.55
C HIS A 282 10.15 22.54 -0.65
N ARG A 283 9.62 23.06 -1.77
CA ARG A 283 10.35 23.43 -3.00
C ARG A 283 10.39 24.95 -3.22
N ARG A 284 10.72 25.72 -2.19
CA ARG A 284 11.09 27.14 -2.33
C ARG A 284 12.55 27.31 -1.89
N GLY A 285 13.47 27.14 -2.84
CA GLY A 285 14.91 27.34 -2.60
C GLY A 285 15.83 26.67 -3.62
N ALA A 286 15.32 25.77 -4.43
CA ALA A 286 16.02 25.23 -5.60
C ALA A 286 14.99 24.97 -6.71
N TYR A 287 15.46 25.08 -7.94
CA TYR A 287 14.71 24.96 -9.19
C TYR A 287 13.60 23.89 -9.20
N HIS A 288 12.54 24.23 -9.95
CA HIS A 288 11.33 23.45 -10.20
C HIS A 288 11.54 21.93 -10.41
N GLN A 289 10.85 21.14 -9.59
CA GLN A 289 10.39 19.79 -9.93
C GLN A 289 8.99 19.58 -9.29
N PRO A 290 8.13 18.67 -9.77
CA PRO A 290 7.03 17.99 -9.03
C PRO A 290 7.52 16.57 -8.57
N VAL A 291 7.34 15.99 -7.38
CA VAL A 291 6.51 16.32 -6.21
C VAL A 291 5.13 15.68 -6.32
N ASN A 292 5.03 14.49 -6.94
CA ASN A 292 3.82 13.69 -7.06
C ASN A 292 3.31 13.27 -5.67
N LEU A 293 2.13 13.77 -5.29
CA LEU A 293 1.34 13.25 -4.18
C LEU A 293 -0.04 12.90 -4.70
N ASP A 294 -0.39 11.63 -4.53
CA ASP A 294 -1.63 11.01 -4.90
C ASP A 294 -2.85 11.68 -4.25
N GLY A 295 -3.88 11.94 -5.08
CA GLY A 295 -5.26 11.99 -4.63
C GLY A 295 -6.02 13.29 -4.91
N VAL A 296 -6.43 13.46 -6.18
CA VAL A 296 -7.51 14.34 -6.68
C VAL A 296 -7.14 15.83 -6.85
N LEU A 297 -6.83 16.19 -8.10
CA LEU A 297 -6.86 17.57 -8.60
C LEU A 297 -8.03 17.73 -9.57
N GLN A 298 -8.95 18.64 -9.25
CA GLN A 298 -9.88 19.23 -10.22
C GLN A 298 -9.09 20.13 -11.19
N VAL A 299 -9.39 20.05 -12.48
CA VAL A 299 -9.09 21.14 -13.42
C VAL A 299 -10.38 21.88 -13.74
N ARG A 300 -10.45 23.14 -13.35
CA ARG A 300 -11.48 24.09 -13.80
C ARG A 300 -10.98 24.78 -15.08
N ARG A 301 -11.78 24.73 -16.14
CA ARG A 301 -11.61 25.55 -17.35
C ARG A 301 -11.67 27.03 -16.99
N LYS A 302 -10.65 27.81 -17.37
CA LYS A 302 -10.83 29.23 -17.72
C LYS A 302 -10.16 29.52 -19.06
N THR A 303 -11.00 30.02 -19.95
CA THR A 303 -10.75 30.56 -21.28
C THR A 303 -9.91 31.83 -21.26
N ARG A 304 -9.20 32.03 -22.39
CA ARG A 304 -8.55 33.27 -22.86
C ARG A 304 -7.43 33.82 -21.96
N ASP A 305 -6.17 33.56 -22.32
CA ASP A 305 -5.45 34.50 -23.18
C ASP A 305 -4.18 33.91 -23.79
N ARG A 306 -3.83 34.41 -24.98
CA ARG A 306 -2.67 34.02 -25.79
C ARG A 306 -1.38 34.50 -25.14
N ARG A 307 -0.37 33.62 -24.97
CA ARG A 307 0.99 33.77 -25.56
C ARG A 307 1.97 32.69 -25.09
N ARG A 308 2.58 32.06 -26.11
CA ARG A 308 3.90 31.41 -26.20
C ARG A 308 4.30 30.40 -25.10
N ILE A 309 4.20 29.14 -25.52
CA ILE A 309 4.97 28.01 -25.01
C ILE A 309 6.47 28.30 -25.24
N GLY A 310 7.26 28.17 -24.16
CA GLY A 310 8.72 28.06 -24.18
C GLY A 310 9.11 26.91 -23.26
N ASN A 311 9.77 25.91 -23.83
CA ASN A 311 10.12 24.62 -23.26
C ASN A 311 10.85 24.70 -21.91
N HIS A 312 10.48 23.85 -20.94
CA HIS A 312 11.36 22.97 -20.14
C HIS A 312 10.58 22.32 -18.98
N SER A 313 10.14 21.06 -19.16
CA SER A 313 9.78 20.16 -18.06
C SER A 313 9.98 18.71 -18.53
N GLY A 314 10.84 17.96 -17.84
CA GLY A 314 11.22 16.60 -18.21
C GLY A 314 10.12 15.53 -18.01
N PRO A 315 10.35 14.29 -18.48
CA PRO A 315 9.36 13.22 -18.54
C PRO A 315 9.19 12.51 -17.19
N GLY A 316 7.97 12.39 -16.66
CA GLY A 316 7.74 11.58 -15.44
C GLY A 316 6.42 11.71 -14.67
N ASP A 317 5.50 12.64 -14.98
CA ASP A 317 4.28 12.84 -14.18
C ASP A 317 3.03 12.18 -14.77
N ALA A 318 2.38 11.29 -13.99
CA ALA A 318 1.04 10.78 -14.25
C ALA A 318 0.00 11.92 -14.13
N ARG A 319 -0.91 12.02 -15.10
CA ARG A 319 -2.03 12.98 -15.07
C ARG A 319 -3.36 12.22 -15.03
N ALA A 320 -4.08 12.30 -13.91
CA ALA A 320 -5.46 11.84 -13.85
C ALA A 320 -6.38 12.90 -14.46
N ALA A 321 -7.18 12.54 -15.47
CA ALA A 321 -8.30 13.34 -15.95
C ALA A 321 -9.60 12.54 -15.73
N TRP A 322 -10.52 13.11 -14.96
CA TRP A 322 -11.77 12.48 -14.54
C TRP A 322 -12.93 13.15 -15.31
N PHE A 323 -13.75 12.36 -16.01
CA PHE A 323 -14.94 12.84 -16.73
C PHE A 323 -16.15 11.97 -16.35
N GLY A 324 -16.92 12.40 -15.36
CA GLY A 324 -18.21 11.81 -14.99
C GLY A 324 -19.06 12.79 -14.18
N ASP A 325 -20.39 12.67 -14.20
CA ASP A 325 -21.27 13.50 -13.36
C ASP A 325 -21.32 12.95 -11.93
N ARG A 326 -20.77 13.71 -11.00
CA ARG A 326 -20.49 13.28 -9.63
C ARG A 326 -21.73 13.33 -8.72
N VAL A 327 -22.80 14.01 -9.12
CA VAL A 327 -24.05 14.08 -8.35
C VAL A 327 -24.89 12.82 -8.60
N LEU A 328 -24.97 12.38 -9.86
CA LEU A 328 -25.69 11.16 -10.27
C LEU A 328 -25.14 9.89 -9.61
N GLN A 329 -23.82 9.78 -9.46
CA GLN A 329 -23.17 8.61 -8.85
C GLN A 329 -23.35 8.52 -7.34
N THR A 330 -23.35 9.66 -6.65
CA THR A 330 -23.23 9.68 -5.19
C THR A 330 -24.59 9.77 -4.49
N VAL A 331 -25.59 10.37 -5.13
CA VAL A 331 -26.95 10.51 -4.56
C VAL A 331 -27.91 9.46 -5.10
N TRP A 332 -27.80 9.08 -6.37
CA TRP A 332 -28.73 8.13 -7.04
C TRP A 332 -28.16 6.72 -7.26
N HIS A 333 -26.99 6.41 -6.68
CA HIS A 333 -26.33 5.10 -6.77
C HIS A 333 -26.19 4.52 -8.20
N GLN A 334 -26.04 5.38 -9.22
CA GLN A 334 -25.61 4.90 -10.54
C GLN A 334 -24.12 4.54 -10.50
N LYS A 335 -23.76 3.35 -11.00
CA LYS A 335 -22.37 2.88 -10.99
C LYS A 335 -21.47 3.79 -11.87
N PRO A 336 -20.27 4.15 -11.40
CA PRO A 336 -19.29 4.84 -12.24
C PRO A 336 -18.72 3.90 -13.31
N GLN A 337 -18.76 4.28 -14.58
CA GLN A 337 -17.80 3.81 -15.58
C GLN A 337 -16.59 4.75 -15.50
N ALA A 338 -15.51 4.34 -14.84
CA ALA A 338 -14.34 5.21 -14.61
C ALA A 338 -13.04 4.54 -15.04
N THR A 339 -12.38 5.12 -16.04
CA THR A 339 -11.03 4.77 -16.51
C THR A 339 -9.95 5.42 -15.62
N LEU A 340 -9.05 4.62 -15.04
CA LEU A 340 -7.87 5.08 -14.27
C LEU A 340 -6.59 5.07 -15.14
N PHE A 341 -5.61 5.95 -14.93
CA PHE A 341 -4.32 5.97 -15.67
C PHE A 341 -3.11 6.02 -14.72
N ILE A 342 -2.03 5.27 -15.01
CA ILE A 342 -0.76 5.26 -14.24
C ILE A 342 0.43 5.35 -15.20
N ALA A 343 1.45 6.17 -14.89
CA ALA A 343 2.68 6.28 -15.69
C ALA A 343 3.84 5.44 -15.09
N GLY A 344 4.57 4.71 -15.93
CA GLY A 344 5.72 3.86 -15.56
C GLY A 344 7.07 4.34 -16.13
N ARG A 345 8.18 3.86 -15.55
CA ARG A 345 9.58 4.33 -15.81
C ARG A 345 10.24 3.83 -17.11
N SER A 346 9.63 2.93 -17.88
CA SER A 346 10.21 2.36 -19.11
C SER A 346 9.51 2.82 -20.40
N GLY A 347 8.94 4.03 -20.37
CA GLY A 347 7.96 4.45 -21.36
C GLY A 347 6.54 4.29 -20.81
N ILE A 348 5.63 5.10 -21.32
CA ILE A 348 4.26 5.21 -20.81
C ILE A 348 3.56 3.87 -21.03
N CYS A 349 3.17 3.20 -19.96
CA CYS A 349 2.39 1.98 -19.98
C CYS A 349 1.15 2.25 -19.12
N GLU A 350 0.12 2.85 -19.70
CA GLU A 350 -1.10 3.16 -18.96
C GLU A 350 -2.01 1.93 -18.89
N GLN A 351 -2.32 1.45 -17.68
CA GLN A 351 -3.43 0.51 -17.50
C GLN A 351 -4.70 1.27 -17.20
N VAL A 352 -5.70 1.09 -18.07
CA VAL A 352 -7.07 1.55 -17.90
C VAL A 352 -7.84 0.53 -17.05
N VAL A 353 -8.38 0.99 -15.92
CA VAL A 353 -9.23 0.16 -15.04
C VAL A 353 -10.66 0.16 -15.58
N GLU A 354 -10.93 -0.73 -16.54
CA GLU A 354 -12.29 -1.02 -17.03
C GLU A 354 -12.93 -2.16 -16.24
N LYS A 355 -14.23 -2.40 -16.35
CA LYS A 355 -14.86 -3.61 -15.77
C LYS A 355 -14.14 -4.86 -16.33
N ALA A 356 -13.89 -5.87 -15.50
CA ALA A 356 -13.40 -7.14 -16.01
C ALA A 356 -14.51 -7.73 -16.92
N PRO A 357 -14.21 -8.06 -18.17
CA PRO A 357 -15.23 -8.57 -19.07
C PRO A 357 -15.82 -9.87 -18.51
N ALA A 358 -17.15 -9.95 -18.46
CA ALA A 358 -17.92 -11.10 -17.99
C ALA A 358 -18.64 -11.84 -19.15
N GLY A 359 -18.46 -11.36 -20.38
CA GLY A 359 -19.06 -11.92 -21.60
C GLY A 359 -18.19 -12.93 -22.34
N ARG A 360 -18.66 -13.37 -23.52
CA ARG A 360 -17.90 -14.25 -24.41
C ARG A 360 -16.94 -13.43 -25.26
N SER A 361 -15.83 -14.02 -25.70
CA SER A 361 -14.91 -13.30 -26.57
C SER A 361 -15.57 -13.00 -27.92
N LEU A 362 -15.18 -11.89 -28.55
CA LEU A 362 -15.68 -11.47 -29.85
C LEU A 362 -15.31 -12.48 -30.93
N ALA A 363 -14.12 -13.11 -30.82
CA ALA A 363 -13.71 -14.24 -31.66
C ALA A 363 -14.71 -15.41 -31.59
N TRP A 364 -15.20 -15.71 -30.39
CA TRP A 364 -16.17 -16.77 -30.17
C TRP A 364 -17.53 -16.39 -30.77
N PHE A 365 -18.00 -15.16 -30.51
CA PHE A 365 -19.29 -14.66 -30.99
C PHE A 365 -19.41 -14.64 -32.52
N LEU A 366 -18.33 -14.32 -33.22
CA LEU A 366 -18.33 -14.22 -34.69
C LEU A 366 -18.31 -15.56 -35.42
N ARG A 367 -18.02 -16.67 -34.71
CA ARG A 367 -17.98 -18.02 -35.28
C ARG A 367 -19.33 -18.74 -35.23
N GLU A 368 -20.32 -18.23 -34.49
CA GLU A 368 -21.65 -18.85 -34.43
C GLU A 368 -22.50 -18.49 -35.67
N GLU A 369 -23.09 -19.51 -36.31
CA GLU A 369 -23.85 -19.37 -37.56
C GLU A 369 -25.11 -18.50 -37.44
N GLU A 370 -25.72 -18.43 -36.24
CA GLU A 370 -26.92 -17.62 -35.97
C GLU A 370 -26.65 -16.11 -35.96
N CYS A 371 -25.37 -15.68 -35.87
CA CYS A 371 -25.03 -14.29 -35.64
C CYS A 371 -25.06 -13.38 -36.87
N LYS A 372 -25.22 -13.91 -38.10
CA LYS A 372 -25.18 -13.11 -39.36
C LYS A 372 -26.13 -11.91 -39.38
N LYS A 373 -27.25 -11.96 -38.65
CA LYS A 373 -28.23 -10.85 -38.54
C LYS A 373 -27.81 -9.74 -37.58
N THR A 374 -26.85 -10.00 -36.68
CA THR A 374 -26.45 -9.11 -35.59
C THR A 374 -25.00 -8.63 -35.73
N VAL A 375 -24.23 -9.19 -36.68
CA VAL A 375 -22.85 -8.78 -37.00
C VAL A 375 -22.74 -7.27 -37.19
N SER A 376 -23.64 -6.61 -37.93
CA SER A 376 -23.60 -5.16 -38.10
C SER A 376 -23.71 -4.39 -36.78
N ARG A 377 -24.62 -4.80 -35.88
CA ARG A 377 -24.79 -4.17 -34.55
C ARG A 377 -23.59 -4.40 -33.64
N CYS A 378 -22.99 -5.58 -33.73
CA CYS A 378 -21.77 -5.92 -33.01
C CYS A 378 -20.60 -5.02 -33.47
N ILE A 379 -20.43 -4.84 -34.78
CA ILE A 379 -19.34 -3.99 -35.29
C ILE A 379 -19.62 -2.52 -34.95
N GLU A 380 -20.86 -2.06 -35.02
CA GLU A 380 -21.24 -0.71 -34.57
C GLU A 380 -20.86 -0.48 -33.10
N ALA A 381 -21.10 -1.45 -32.22
CA ALA A 381 -20.71 -1.38 -30.82
C ALA A 381 -19.19 -1.39 -30.62
N VAL A 382 -18.44 -2.21 -31.37
CA VAL A 382 -16.96 -2.21 -31.39
C VAL A 382 -16.42 -0.84 -31.81
N VAL A 383 -16.96 -0.26 -32.87
CA VAL A 383 -16.50 1.00 -33.46
C VAL A 383 -16.86 2.19 -32.57
N ALA A 384 -18.05 2.17 -31.98
CA ALA A 384 -18.46 3.17 -31.00
C ALA A 384 -17.54 3.13 -29.77
N THR A 385 -17.21 1.92 -29.30
CA THR A 385 -16.28 1.71 -28.19
C THR A 385 -14.87 2.20 -28.52
N LEU A 386 -14.35 1.84 -29.70
CA LEU A 386 -13.05 2.29 -30.17
C LEU A 386 -13.00 3.82 -30.33
N GLY A 387 -14.03 4.40 -30.94
CA GLY A 387 -14.14 5.85 -31.13
C GLY A 387 -14.18 6.61 -29.80
N ARG A 388 -14.87 6.06 -28.79
CA ARG A 388 -14.83 6.57 -27.41
C ARG A 388 -13.42 6.53 -26.84
N TYR A 389 -12.74 5.38 -26.90
CA TYR A 389 -11.35 5.25 -26.44
C TYR A 389 -10.42 6.23 -27.17
N HIS A 390 -10.51 6.33 -28.48
CA HIS A 390 -9.69 7.25 -29.27
C HIS A 390 -9.96 8.71 -28.94
N HIS A 391 -11.21 9.09 -28.70
CA HIS A 391 -11.60 10.42 -28.25
C HIS A 391 -11.03 10.75 -26.88
N GLU A 392 -11.04 9.77 -25.97
CA GLU A 392 -10.42 9.88 -24.65
C GLU A 392 -8.90 9.81 -24.71
N GLY A 393 -8.31 9.47 -25.86
CA GLY A 393 -6.85 9.42 -26.03
C GLY A 393 -6.22 8.08 -25.71
N ILE A 394 -6.98 6.99 -25.85
CA ILE A 394 -6.62 5.63 -25.46
C ILE A 394 -6.38 4.76 -26.69
N GLN A 395 -5.16 4.25 -26.82
CA GLN A 395 -4.72 3.22 -27.76
C GLN A 395 -5.06 1.81 -27.25
N LEU A 396 -5.44 0.92 -28.15
CA LEU A 396 -5.73 -0.48 -27.85
C LEU A 396 -4.64 -1.40 -28.45
N GLU A 397 -3.60 -1.67 -27.67
CA GLU A 397 -2.41 -2.45 -28.04
C GLU A 397 -2.62 -3.95 -27.79
N GLY A 398 -2.46 -4.77 -28.83
CA GLY A 398 -2.70 -6.22 -28.80
C GLY A 398 -4.17 -6.62 -28.68
N ALA A 399 -5.11 -5.74 -29.05
CA ALA A 399 -6.55 -5.93 -28.86
C ALA A 399 -7.18 -6.79 -29.97
N THR A 400 -6.77 -8.06 -30.05
CA THR A 400 -7.30 -9.04 -31.03
C THR A 400 -8.72 -9.50 -30.67
N PRO A 401 -9.53 -10.04 -31.59
CA PRO A 401 -10.91 -10.48 -31.31
C PRO A 401 -11.05 -11.44 -30.12
N GLY A 402 -10.03 -12.25 -29.82
CA GLY A 402 -10.03 -13.14 -28.66
C GLY A 402 -9.87 -12.41 -27.32
N ARG A 403 -9.47 -11.14 -27.37
CA ARG A 403 -9.29 -10.22 -26.24
C ARG A 403 -10.31 -9.08 -26.25
N TRP A 404 -11.33 -9.15 -27.10
CA TRP A 404 -12.53 -8.34 -26.96
C TRP A 404 -13.64 -9.23 -26.45
N PHE A 405 -14.53 -8.69 -25.64
CA PHE A 405 -15.64 -9.44 -25.05
C PHE A 405 -16.94 -8.70 -25.31
N ILE A 406 -18.00 -9.46 -25.54
CA ILE A 406 -19.33 -8.92 -25.82
C ILE A 406 -20.31 -9.37 -24.74
N GLU A 407 -21.07 -8.40 -24.22
CA GLU A 407 -22.13 -8.59 -23.25
C GLU A 407 -23.44 -8.02 -23.80
N GLU A 408 -24.52 -8.76 -23.64
CA GLU A 408 -25.86 -8.27 -23.96
C GLU A 408 -26.45 -7.60 -22.71
N THR A 409 -26.70 -6.29 -22.81
CA THR A 409 -27.24 -5.48 -21.71
C THR A 409 -28.66 -5.04 -22.03
N ARG A 410 -29.36 -4.48 -21.03
CA ARG A 410 -30.71 -3.92 -21.23
C ARG A 410 -30.74 -2.78 -22.24
N ASP A 411 -29.60 -2.10 -22.46
CA ASP A 411 -29.45 -0.95 -23.35
C ASP A 411 -28.83 -1.32 -24.72
N GLY A 412 -28.53 -2.60 -24.96
CA GLY A 412 -27.95 -3.12 -26.20
C GLY A 412 -26.68 -3.94 -26.01
N LEU A 413 -25.93 -4.13 -27.10
CA LEU A 413 -24.65 -4.85 -27.07
C LEU A 413 -23.55 -3.94 -26.55
N GLU A 414 -22.92 -4.32 -25.45
CA GLU A 414 -21.72 -3.68 -24.92
C GLU A 414 -20.51 -4.52 -25.28
N VAL A 415 -19.47 -3.90 -25.84
CA VAL A 415 -18.23 -4.59 -26.19
C VAL A 415 -17.09 -3.98 -25.41
N VAL A 416 -16.33 -4.80 -24.71
CA VAL A 416 -15.26 -4.37 -23.80
C VAL A 416 -13.95 -5.07 -24.18
N PRO A 417 -12.86 -4.33 -24.46
CA PRO A 417 -11.54 -4.92 -24.65
C PRO A 417 -10.96 -5.41 -23.31
N ASP A 418 -10.14 -6.45 -23.37
CA ASP A 418 -9.39 -6.94 -22.21
C ASP A 418 -8.50 -5.82 -21.66
N ARG A 419 -8.46 -5.69 -20.33
CA ARG A 419 -7.68 -4.66 -19.63
C ARG A 419 -6.21 -4.65 -20.04
N SER A 420 -5.65 -5.82 -20.37
CA SER A 420 -4.26 -5.94 -20.81
C SER A 420 -3.98 -5.22 -22.13
N CYS A 421 -5.00 -4.95 -22.94
CA CYS A 421 -4.87 -4.30 -24.25
C CYS A 421 -4.96 -2.78 -24.19
N ILE A 422 -5.42 -2.20 -23.09
CA ILE A 422 -5.75 -0.78 -23.06
C ILE A 422 -4.53 0.05 -22.63
N ARG A 423 -4.17 1.05 -23.43
CA ARG A 423 -3.05 1.99 -23.21
C ARG A 423 -3.49 3.41 -23.51
N TYR A 424 -3.60 4.29 -22.53
CA TYR A 424 -3.70 5.73 -22.81
C TYR A 424 -2.51 6.22 -23.65
N ARG A 425 -2.63 7.33 -24.35
CA ARG A 425 -1.51 7.99 -25.04
C ARG A 425 -1.71 9.50 -25.04
N GLY A 426 -2.78 9.99 -24.42
CA GLY A 426 -3.23 11.37 -24.50
C GLY A 426 -3.71 11.76 -25.90
N ARG A 427 -2.80 12.15 -26.80
CA ARG A 427 -3.15 12.48 -28.18
C ARG A 427 -2.62 11.41 -29.12
N LEU A 428 -3.53 10.59 -29.64
CA LEU A 428 -3.17 9.56 -30.61
C LEU A 428 -2.79 10.20 -31.96
N SER A 429 -1.77 9.66 -32.62
CA SER A 429 -1.49 9.98 -34.01
C SER A 429 -2.46 9.25 -34.93
N ALA A 430 -2.60 9.72 -36.18
CA ALA A 430 -3.40 9.01 -37.19
C ALA A 430 -2.88 7.58 -37.41
N GLY A 431 -1.55 7.37 -37.36
CA GLY A 431 -0.95 6.05 -37.46
C GLY A 431 -1.28 5.11 -36.30
N MET A 432 -1.37 5.63 -35.07
CA MET A 432 -1.74 4.83 -33.89
C MET A 432 -3.21 4.41 -33.93
N ARG A 433 -4.11 5.32 -34.31
CA ARG A 433 -5.53 4.97 -34.43
C ARG A 433 -5.78 4.03 -35.61
N LEU A 434 -5.04 4.20 -36.70
CA LEU A 434 -5.01 3.24 -37.80
C LEU A 434 -4.48 1.87 -37.35
N ALA A 435 -3.46 1.81 -36.49
CA ALA A 435 -2.94 0.54 -35.95
C ALA A 435 -3.96 -0.20 -35.06
N ASP A 436 -4.75 0.50 -34.25
CA ASP A 436 -5.80 -0.13 -33.45
C ASP A 436 -6.94 -0.66 -34.33
N LEU A 437 -7.34 0.13 -35.35
CA LEU A 437 -8.28 -0.30 -36.38
C LEU A 437 -7.76 -1.51 -37.17
N LEU A 438 -6.44 -1.58 -37.41
CA LEU A 438 -5.78 -2.70 -38.06
C LEU A 438 -5.78 -3.97 -37.18
N GLN A 439 -5.63 -3.84 -35.87
CA GLN A 439 -5.68 -5.01 -34.96
C GLN A 439 -7.08 -5.59 -34.79
N LEU A 440 -8.09 -4.72 -34.84
CA LEU A 440 -9.49 -5.12 -35.00
C LEU A 440 -9.74 -5.79 -36.37
N GLY A 441 -8.85 -5.61 -37.32
CA GLY A 441 -8.86 -6.25 -38.63
C GLY A 441 -9.02 -7.77 -38.61
N ALA A 442 -8.49 -8.42 -37.56
CA ALA A 442 -8.61 -9.86 -37.35
C ALA A 442 -10.04 -10.33 -36.99
N ILE A 443 -10.96 -9.40 -36.71
CA ILE A 443 -12.41 -9.67 -36.53
C ILE A 443 -13.03 -10.08 -37.88
N PHE A 444 -12.40 -9.69 -38.99
CA PHE A 444 -12.95 -9.81 -40.34
C PHE A 444 -12.40 -11.02 -41.11
N ASP A 445 -12.32 -12.20 -40.49
CA ASP A 445 -11.76 -13.44 -41.08
C ASP A 445 -12.50 -13.99 -42.33
N GLY A 446 -13.39 -13.19 -42.93
CA GLY A 446 -14.19 -13.52 -44.11
C GLY A 446 -15.68 -13.34 -43.89
N SER A 447 -16.13 -13.25 -42.63
CA SER A 447 -17.55 -13.17 -42.23
C SER A 447 -18.22 -11.79 -42.43
N VAL A 448 -17.47 -10.75 -42.80
CA VAL A 448 -17.96 -9.36 -42.95
C VAL A 448 -17.70 -8.82 -44.35
N THR A 449 -18.74 -8.38 -45.05
CA THR A 449 -18.65 -7.93 -46.44
C THR A 449 -17.86 -6.61 -46.57
N PRO A 450 -17.25 -6.31 -47.73
CA PRO A 450 -16.61 -5.02 -47.99
C PRO A 450 -17.56 -3.82 -47.78
N VAL A 451 -18.87 -4.02 -47.97
CA VAL A 451 -19.90 -2.99 -47.76
C VAL A 451 -20.09 -2.68 -46.28
N ASP A 452 -20.06 -3.69 -45.41
CA ASP A 452 -20.14 -3.52 -43.96
C ASP A 452 -18.89 -2.81 -43.43
N ARG A 453 -17.71 -3.17 -43.93
CA ARG A 453 -16.44 -2.48 -43.61
C ARG A 453 -16.48 -1.00 -44.00
N LEU A 454 -17.05 -0.69 -45.17
CA LEU A 454 -17.23 0.68 -45.63
C LEU A 454 -18.19 1.47 -44.74
N ARG A 455 -19.33 0.88 -44.35
CA ARG A 455 -20.31 1.50 -43.46
C ARG A 455 -19.67 1.86 -42.12
N VAL A 456 -18.85 0.95 -41.60
CA VAL A 456 -18.11 1.10 -40.35
C VAL A 456 -17.08 2.22 -40.41
N LEU A 457 -16.26 2.26 -41.46
CA LEU A 457 -15.27 3.32 -41.64
C LEU A 457 -15.94 4.69 -41.70
N ARG A 458 -17.08 4.82 -42.41
CA ARG A 458 -17.84 6.08 -42.50
C ARG A 458 -18.35 6.60 -41.15
N SER A 459 -18.68 5.70 -40.23
CA SER A 459 -19.21 6.06 -38.91
C SER A 459 -18.12 6.49 -37.92
N HIS A 460 -16.84 6.18 -38.20
CA HIS A 460 -15.74 6.56 -37.32
C HIS A 460 -15.23 7.97 -37.64
N ALA A 461 -15.06 8.80 -36.61
CA ALA A 461 -14.78 10.24 -36.72
C ALA A 461 -13.53 10.58 -37.56
N GLU A 462 -12.56 9.67 -37.65
CA GLU A 462 -11.33 9.87 -38.43
C GLU A 462 -11.48 9.70 -39.94
N PHE A 463 -12.37 8.82 -40.38
CA PHE A 463 -12.67 8.67 -41.81
C PHE A 463 -13.94 9.43 -42.20
N GLY A 464 -14.61 10.05 -41.22
CA GLY A 464 -15.67 11.05 -41.42
C GLY A 464 -15.31 12.10 -42.50
N PRO A 465 -14.12 12.72 -42.51
CA PRO A 465 -13.70 13.65 -43.55
C PRO A 465 -13.55 13.01 -44.95
N LEU A 466 -13.22 11.71 -45.01
CA LEU A 466 -13.12 10.95 -46.27
C LEU A 466 -14.49 10.55 -46.82
N SER A 467 -15.58 10.77 -46.06
CA SER A 467 -16.96 10.51 -46.49
C SER A 467 -17.38 11.28 -47.73
N HIS A 468 -16.66 12.34 -48.08
CA HIS A 468 -16.87 13.12 -49.30
C HIS A 468 -16.23 12.51 -50.55
N SER A 469 -15.43 11.44 -50.43
CA SER A 469 -14.85 10.68 -51.54
C SER A 469 -15.11 9.17 -51.38
N PRO A 470 -16.25 8.67 -51.90
CA PRO A 470 -16.65 7.27 -51.78
C PRO A 470 -15.62 6.28 -52.36
N THR A 471 -14.89 6.70 -53.39
CA THR A 471 -13.89 5.89 -54.10
C THR A 471 -12.63 5.68 -53.24
N ALA A 472 -12.18 6.71 -52.52
CA ALA A 472 -11.03 6.63 -51.62
C ALA A 472 -11.32 5.72 -50.41
N LEU A 473 -12.52 5.84 -49.82
CA LEU A 473 -12.99 4.97 -48.75
C LEU A 473 -13.10 3.51 -49.18
N ARG A 474 -13.59 3.26 -50.40
CA ARG A 474 -13.72 1.89 -50.95
C ARG A 474 -12.35 1.25 -51.21
N SER A 475 -11.40 2.02 -51.74
CA SER A 475 -10.03 1.56 -51.96
C SER A 475 -9.32 1.22 -50.63
N LEU A 476 -9.49 2.07 -49.61
CA LEU A 476 -8.96 1.83 -48.27
C LEU A 476 -9.57 0.58 -47.62
N ALA A 477 -10.89 0.39 -47.72
CA ALA A 477 -11.56 -0.80 -47.17
C ALA A 477 -11.04 -2.11 -47.79
N ASN A 478 -10.79 -2.12 -49.10
CA ASN A 478 -10.23 -3.28 -49.80
C ASN A 478 -8.78 -3.54 -49.38
N HIS A 479 -7.93 -2.51 -49.34
CA HIS A 479 -6.52 -2.65 -48.98
C HIS A 479 -6.30 -3.13 -47.54
N LEU A 480 -7.12 -2.66 -46.59
CA LEU A 480 -7.12 -3.16 -45.21
C LEU A 480 -7.50 -4.65 -45.17
N GLY A 481 -8.50 -5.06 -45.96
CA GLY A 481 -8.89 -6.46 -46.10
C GLY A 481 -7.75 -7.39 -46.52
N ASP A 482 -6.94 -6.96 -47.49
CA ASP A 482 -5.79 -7.74 -47.98
C ASP A 482 -4.64 -7.81 -46.97
N LEU A 483 -4.43 -6.76 -46.16
CA LEU A 483 -3.44 -6.75 -45.07
C LEU A 483 -3.82 -7.71 -43.92
N PHE A 484 -5.11 -7.87 -43.65
CA PHE A 484 -5.60 -8.76 -42.59
C PHE A 484 -5.51 -10.23 -42.97
N ALA A 485 -5.76 -10.56 -44.23
CA ALA A 485 -5.51 -11.91 -44.76
C ALA A 485 -4.03 -12.34 -44.62
N ARG A 486 -3.10 -11.38 -44.48
CA ARG A 486 -1.66 -11.63 -44.32
C ARG A 486 -1.16 -11.58 -42.87
N SER A 487 -1.96 -11.10 -41.91
CA SER A 487 -1.53 -10.84 -40.51
C SER A 487 -1.85 -11.98 -39.52
N SER A 488 -2.04 -13.22 -39.99
CA SER A 488 -2.03 -14.39 -39.10
C SER A 488 -0.62 -14.58 -38.53
N THR A 489 -0.31 -13.92 -37.42
CA THR A 489 0.98 -14.06 -36.72
C THR A 489 0.96 -15.33 -35.88
N THR A 490 1.97 -16.16 -36.07
CA THR A 490 2.30 -17.36 -35.31
C THR A 490 2.39 -17.08 -33.82
N ALA A 491 1.86 -17.98 -32.99
CA ALA A 491 1.94 -17.89 -31.53
C ALA A 491 3.41 -17.87 -31.05
N PRO A 492 3.77 -17.10 -30.01
CA PRO A 492 5.10 -17.18 -29.41
C PRO A 492 5.35 -18.60 -28.88
N GLU A 493 6.57 -19.11 -29.02
CA GLU A 493 6.95 -20.42 -28.48
C GLU A 493 6.65 -20.50 -26.97
N PRO A 494 6.05 -21.59 -26.49
CA PRO A 494 5.71 -21.74 -25.08
C PRO A 494 6.98 -21.82 -24.22
N ILE A 495 7.03 -21.04 -23.14
CA ILE A 495 8.08 -21.17 -22.10
C ILE A 495 7.93 -22.56 -21.46
N ARG A 496 8.92 -23.43 -21.66
CA ARG A 496 8.93 -24.77 -21.07
C ARG A 496 9.56 -24.73 -19.68
N VAL A 497 8.75 -24.95 -18.66
CA VAL A 497 9.19 -25.15 -17.28
C VAL A 497 9.21 -26.65 -17.00
N ARG A 498 10.35 -27.18 -16.54
CA ARG A 498 10.53 -28.61 -16.26
C ARG A 498 11.13 -28.85 -14.88
N GLY A 499 11.11 -30.11 -14.44
CA GLY A 499 11.84 -30.57 -13.26
C GLY A 499 13.35 -30.67 -13.53
N LEU A 500 14.11 -30.83 -12.45
CA LEU A 500 15.54 -31.14 -12.50
C LEU A 500 15.75 -32.53 -13.10
N HIS A 501 16.61 -32.67 -14.11
CA HIS A 501 17.15 -33.98 -14.50
C HIS A 501 18.35 -34.29 -13.60
N SER A 502 18.44 -35.52 -13.10
CA SER A 502 19.50 -35.94 -12.17
C SER A 502 20.87 -36.17 -12.84
N SER A 503 21.21 -35.40 -13.88
CA SER A 503 22.51 -35.49 -14.54
C SER A 503 23.54 -34.57 -13.89
N GLU A 504 24.78 -35.03 -13.75
CA GLU A 504 25.86 -34.21 -13.18
C GLU A 504 26.04 -32.89 -13.95
N GLY A 505 25.95 -32.95 -15.28
CA GLY A 505 26.07 -31.77 -16.16
C GLY A 505 25.00 -30.70 -15.95
N GLU A 506 23.80 -31.06 -15.50
CA GLU A 506 22.75 -30.07 -15.19
C GLU A 506 23.00 -29.38 -13.85
N VAL A 507 23.38 -30.13 -12.82
CA VAL A 507 23.74 -29.54 -11.51
C VAL A 507 24.89 -28.54 -11.68
N ASP A 508 25.86 -28.86 -12.55
CA ASP A 508 26.94 -27.97 -12.99
C ASP A 508 26.44 -26.65 -13.57
N ALA A 509 25.47 -26.74 -14.47
CA ALA A 509 24.94 -25.57 -15.14
C ALA A 509 24.13 -24.67 -14.19
N LEU A 510 23.35 -25.27 -13.29
CA LEU A 510 22.59 -24.56 -12.27
C LEU A 510 23.49 -23.94 -11.21
N HIS A 511 24.56 -24.63 -10.81
CA HIS A 511 25.57 -24.08 -9.91
C HIS A 511 26.24 -22.84 -10.52
N ARG A 512 26.65 -22.90 -11.79
CA ARG A 512 27.17 -21.72 -12.51
C ARG A 512 26.15 -20.57 -12.55
N LEU A 513 24.87 -20.88 -12.74
CA LEU A 513 23.80 -19.87 -12.72
C LEU A 513 23.64 -19.22 -11.33
N ASN A 514 23.75 -19.99 -10.24
CA ASN A 514 23.77 -19.47 -8.87
C ASN A 514 24.96 -18.53 -8.65
N GLN A 515 26.16 -18.98 -9.01
CA GLN A 515 27.39 -18.21 -8.80
C GLN A 515 27.38 -16.89 -9.59
N ALA A 516 26.77 -16.86 -10.78
CA ALA A 516 26.58 -15.64 -11.56
C ALA A 516 25.64 -14.60 -10.89
N HIS A 517 24.89 -14.99 -9.85
CA HIS A 517 23.98 -14.14 -9.09
C HIS A 517 24.51 -13.80 -7.69
N VAL A 518 25.77 -14.05 -7.37
CA VAL A 518 26.42 -13.56 -6.15
C VAL A 518 26.74 -12.06 -6.34
N PRO A 519 26.39 -11.14 -5.42
CA PRO A 519 25.94 -11.37 -4.04
C PRO A 519 24.41 -11.34 -3.82
N GLN A 520 23.59 -11.32 -4.87
CA GLN A 520 22.13 -11.36 -4.72
C GLN A 520 21.65 -12.69 -4.14
N LEU A 521 22.31 -13.79 -4.50
CA LEU A 521 22.20 -15.10 -3.87
C LEU A 521 23.46 -15.38 -3.04
N GLY A 522 23.34 -16.27 -2.05
CA GLY A 522 24.50 -16.80 -1.34
C GLY A 522 25.36 -17.66 -2.26
N GLY A 523 26.68 -17.50 -2.22
CA GLY A 523 27.59 -18.44 -2.89
C GLY A 523 27.59 -19.76 -2.14
N LEU A 524 27.54 -20.88 -2.89
CA LEU A 524 27.75 -22.22 -2.36
C LEU A 524 28.85 -22.90 -3.17
N ASP A 525 29.61 -23.79 -2.56
CA ASP A 525 30.42 -24.71 -3.34
C ASP A 525 29.51 -25.73 -4.05
N ARG A 526 30.10 -26.56 -4.92
CA ARG A 526 29.30 -27.50 -5.69
C ARG A 526 28.63 -28.57 -4.80
N PRO A 527 29.34 -29.27 -3.89
CA PRO A 527 28.72 -30.25 -3.01
C PRO A 527 27.54 -29.69 -2.19
N ASP A 528 27.69 -28.49 -1.62
CA ASP A 528 26.65 -27.84 -0.81
C ASP A 528 25.45 -27.44 -1.67
N PHE A 529 25.69 -26.95 -2.89
CA PHE A 529 24.62 -26.62 -3.84
C PHE A 529 23.83 -27.88 -4.24
N GLU A 530 24.51 -29.00 -4.45
CA GLU A 530 23.83 -30.26 -4.77
C GLU A 530 23.03 -30.80 -3.58
N ALA A 531 23.57 -30.68 -2.35
CA ALA A 531 22.85 -31.01 -1.13
C ALA A 531 21.57 -30.16 -0.96
N LEU A 532 21.65 -28.86 -1.25
CA LEU A 532 20.48 -27.97 -1.28
C LEU A 532 19.42 -28.45 -2.26
N LEU A 533 19.80 -28.82 -3.49
CA LEU A 533 18.85 -29.32 -4.49
C LEU A 533 18.18 -30.63 -4.06
N ARG A 534 18.90 -31.52 -3.35
CA ARG A 534 18.34 -32.76 -2.81
C ARG A 534 17.38 -32.52 -1.64
N CYS A 535 17.63 -31.51 -0.82
CA CYS A 535 16.76 -31.12 0.28
C CYS A 535 15.45 -30.47 -0.19
N ALA A 536 15.46 -29.86 -1.38
CA ALA A 536 14.34 -29.07 -1.86
C ALA A 536 13.13 -29.91 -2.30
N SER A 537 11.98 -29.62 -1.71
CA SER A 537 10.69 -30.16 -2.13
C SER A 537 10.25 -29.72 -3.54
N LEU A 538 10.80 -28.63 -4.07
CA LEU A 538 10.54 -28.17 -5.44
C LEU A 538 11.79 -27.56 -6.08
N VAL A 539 12.24 -28.18 -7.18
CA VAL A 539 13.22 -27.59 -8.11
C VAL A 539 12.60 -27.47 -9.50
N ARG A 540 12.63 -26.27 -10.09
CA ARG A 540 12.15 -26.02 -11.45
C ARG A 540 13.17 -25.27 -12.28
N VAL A 541 13.31 -25.70 -13.53
CA VAL A 541 14.29 -25.19 -14.49
C VAL A 541 13.56 -24.75 -15.74
N VAL A 542 14.02 -23.65 -16.35
CA VAL A 542 13.60 -23.21 -17.68
C VAL A 542 14.78 -23.30 -18.61
N ASP A 543 14.61 -24.01 -19.73
CA ASP A 543 15.63 -24.09 -20.76
C ASP A 543 15.67 -22.82 -21.61
N ALA A 544 16.83 -22.50 -22.17
CA ALA A 544 16.92 -21.45 -23.19
C ALA A 544 16.15 -21.87 -24.44
N ALA A 545 15.42 -20.93 -25.06
CA ALA A 545 14.80 -21.13 -26.36
C ALA A 545 15.89 -21.47 -27.40
N ARG A 546 15.72 -22.58 -28.12
CA ARG A 546 16.64 -23.05 -29.17
C ARG A 546 15.83 -23.38 -30.44
N PRO A 547 16.45 -23.28 -31.63
CA PRO A 547 15.89 -23.86 -32.85
C PRO A 547 15.64 -25.36 -32.67
N GLU A 548 14.56 -25.88 -33.27
CA GLU A 548 14.03 -27.24 -33.06
C GLU A 548 15.04 -28.40 -33.33
N ASP A 549 16.18 -28.14 -33.99
CA ASP A 549 17.14 -29.15 -34.46
C ASP A 549 18.39 -29.38 -33.58
N SER A 550 18.50 -28.80 -32.37
CA SER A 550 19.68 -29.04 -31.52
C SER A 550 19.47 -30.16 -30.50
N ALA A 551 20.25 -31.27 -30.63
CA ALA A 551 20.18 -32.44 -29.76
C ALA A 551 20.78 -32.24 -28.34
N GLU A 552 21.46 -31.12 -28.08
CA GLU A 552 22.04 -30.81 -26.76
C GLU A 552 21.15 -29.83 -25.97
N THR A 553 20.80 -30.17 -24.74
CA THR A 553 20.18 -29.23 -23.78
C THR A 553 21.11 -28.04 -23.54
N GLY A 554 20.68 -26.85 -23.97
CA GLY A 554 21.42 -25.60 -23.74
C GLY A 554 21.51 -25.23 -22.25
N PRO A 555 22.33 -24.22 -21.90
CA PRO A 555 22.42 -23.77 -20.51
C PRO A 555 21.06 -23.27 -20.00
N PRO A 556 20.72 -23.50 -18.71
CA PRO A 556 19.43 -23.15 -18.16
C PRO A 556 19.23 -21.62 -18.18
N ALA A 557 18.07 -21.19 -18.67
CA ALA A 557 17.66 -19.79 -18.71
C ALA A 557 17.22 -19.28 -17.33
N ALA A 558 16.65 -20.15 -16.49
CA ALA A 558 16.31 -19.82 -15.10
C ALA A 558 16.16 -21.05 -14.22
N MET A 559 16.21 -20.83 -12.91
CA MET A 559 15.93 -21.84 -11.91
C MET A 559 15.17 -21.28 -10.71
N MET A 560 14.42 -22.14 -10.04
CA MET A 560 13.77 -21.90 -8.75
C MET A 560 13.96 -23.11 -7.84
N VAL A 561 14.32 -22.83 -6.59
CA VAL A 561 14.44 -23.80 -5.49
C VAL A 561 13.52 -23.35 -4.36
N ALA A 562 12.60 -24.22 -3.96
CA ALA A 562 11.67 -23.94 -2.88
C ALA A 562 11.55 -25.11 -1.91
N MET A 563 11.38 -24.75 -0.64
CA MET A 563 11.22 -25.64 0.50
C MET A 563 9.78 -25.63 0.99
N ARG A 564 9.34 -26.74 1.59
CA ARG A 564 8.20 -26.79 2.49
C ARG A 564 8.65 -26.45 3.90
N ARG A 565 7.67 -26.09 4.74
CA ARG A 565 7.88 -25.84 6.17
C ARG A 565 8.62 -26.99 6.89
N ASP A 566 8.32 -28.23 6.52
CA ASP A 566 8.83 -29.43 7.20
C ASP A 566 10.08 -30.01 6.51
N ASP A 567 10.62 -29.35 5.48
CA ASP A 567 11.89 -29.75 4.89
C ASP A 567 13.03 -29.54 5.90
N ASP A 568 14.04 -30.42 5.86
CA ASP A 568 15.22 -30.38 6.73
C ASP A 568 16.22 -29.32 6.23
N TYR A 569 15.77 -28.07 6.29
CA TYR A 569 16.53 -26.89 5.89
C TYR A 569 16.75 -25.97 7.09
N ASP A 570 17.96 -25.44 7.23
CA ASP A 570 18.43 -24.78 8.45
C ASP A 570 18.85 -23.32 8.23
N SER A 571 18.54 -22.74 7.07
CA SER A 571 18.86 -21.34 6.81
C SER A 571 18.18 -20.43 7.83
N PRO A 572 18.87 -19.42 8.40
CA PRO A 572 18.26 -18.55 9.39
C PRO A 572 16.96 -17.88 8.90
N ASN A 573 16.86 -17.59 7.60
CA ASN A 573 15.69 -16.99 6.97
C ASN A 573 14.50 -17.95 6.93
N PHE A 574 14.75 -19.20 6.55
CA PHE A 574 13.76 -20.26 6.59
C PHE A 574 13.26 -20.52 8.01
N LEU A 575 14.17 -20.62 9.00
CA LEU A 575 13.82 -20.86 10.40
C LEU A 575 12.88 -19.78 10.96
N TRP A 576 13.10 -18.52 10.60
CA TRP A 576 12.23 -17.42 11.01
C TRP A 576 10.80 -17.56 10.46
N PHE A 577 10.64 -18.03 9.21
CA PHE A 577 9.32 -18.33 8.68
C PHE A 577 8.73 -19.57 9.37
N ARG A 578 9.53 -20.60 9.64
CA ARG A 578 9.09 -21.83 10.32
C ARG A 578 8.55 -21.57 11.73
N GLU A 579 9.11 -20.60 12.44
CA GLU A 579 8.68 -20.16 13.77
C GLU A 579 7.37 -19.35 13.75
N GLY A 580 7.14 -18.53 12.72
CA GLY A 580 6.04 -17.55 12.69
C GLY A 580 4.88 -17.84 11.73
N PHE A 581 5.01 -18.85 10.86
CA PHE A 581 4.05 -19.13 9.79
C PHE A 581 3.69 -20.62 9.75
N ASP A 582 2.39 -20.89 9.69
CA ASP A 582 1.85 -22.24 9.86
C ASP A 582 2.02 -23.13 8.61
N ASN A 583 1.82 -22.56 7.42
CA ASN A 583 1.84 -23.36 6.18
C ASN A 583 2.22 -22.51 4.94
N PHE A 584 3.43 -22.73 4.42
CA PHE A 584 4.02 -21.91 3.36
C PHE A 584 4.93 -22.70 2.42
N ALA A 585 5.09 -22.19 1.20
CA ALA A 585 6.22 -22.50 0.32
C ALA A 585 7.30 -21.44 0.48
N TYR A 586 8.52 -21.83 0.88
CA TYR A 586 9.64 -20.90 1.03
C TYR A 586 10.53 -20.93 -0.21
N VAL A 587 10.65 -19.81 -0.92
CA VAL A 587 11.56 -19.67 -2.06
C VAL A 587 12.93 -19.31 -1.52
N ASP A 588 13.84 -20.29 -1.49
CA ASP A 588 15.23 -20.07 -1.09
C ASP A 588 15.98 -19.32 -2.19
N ARG A 589 15.84 -19.77 -3.44
CA ARG A 589 16.59 -19.21 -4.58
C ARG A 589 15.74 -19.13 -5.83
N ILE A 590 15.87 -18.00 -6.51
CA ILE A 590 15.45 -17.83 -7.90
C ILE A 590 16.56 -17.11 -8.66
N ALA A 591 16.96 -17.66 -9.80
CA ALA A 591 17.99 -17.07 -10.67
C ALA A 591 17.51 -17.07 -12.12
N THR A 592 17.90 -16.05 -12.88
CA THR A 592 17.54 -15.91 -14.30
C THR A 592 18.73 -15.39 -15.07
N ALA A 593 19.18 -16.16 -16.07
CA ALA A 593 20.27 -15.80 -16.95
C ALA A 593 20.02 -14.42 -17.57
N ALA A 594 21.07 -13.61 -17.73
CA ALA A 594 20.93 -12.22 -18.18
C ALA A 594 20.15 -12.10 -19.52
N ALA A 595 20.37 -13.03 -20.44
CA ALA A 595 19.71 -13.09 -21.75
C ALA A 595 18.21 -13.45 -21.67
N ALA A 596 17.76 -14.04 -20.58
CA ALA A 596 16.36 -14.47 -20.37
C ALA A 596 15.58 -13.52 -19.42
N ARG A 597 16.14 -12.35 -19.10
CA ARG A 597 15.43 -11.36 -18.26
C ARG A 597 14.35 -10.65 -19.08
N ARG A 598 13.23 -10.34 -18.42
CA ARG A 598 12.05 -9.66 -19.01
C ARG A 598 11.36 -10.43 -20.14
N SER A 599 11.63 -11.72 -20.31
CA SER A 599 10.94 -12.60 -21.27
C SER A 599 9.79 -13.42 -20.66
N GLY A 600 9.37 -13.11 -19.43
CA GLY A 600 8.28 -13.81 -18.73
C GLY A 600 8.70 -15.08 -17.97
N VAL A 601 9.97 -15.49 -18.06
CA VAL A 601 10.50 -16.71 -17.44
C VAL A 601 10.32 -16.74 -15.91
N GLY A 602 10.61 -15.65 -15.21
CA GLY A 602 10.38 -15.56 -13.76
C GLY A 602 8.91 -15.70 -13.38
N SER A 603 8.01 -15.11 -14.17
CA SER A 603 6.56 -15.24 -13.96
C SER A 603 6.08 -16.68 -14.21
N ALA A 604 6.65 -17.36 -15.20
CA ALA A 604 6.33 -18.77 -15.47
C ALA A 604 6.75 -19.69 -14.30
N LEU A 605 7.94 -19.48 -13.72
CA LEU A 605 8.38 -20.20 -12.53
C LEU A 605 7.45 -19.96 -11.33
N TYR A 606 7.04 -18.72 -11.09
CA TYR A 606 6.10 -18.39 -10.02
C TYR A 606 4.69 -18.97 -10.24
N ALA A 607 4.20 -19.02 -11.48
CA ALA A 607 2.94 -19.68 -11.80
C ALA A 607 2.98 -21.18 -11.47
N VAL A 608 4.08 -21.87 -11.79
CA VAL A 608 4.29 -23.28 -11.42
C VAL A 608 4.40 -23.47 -9.91
N LEU A 609 5.11 -22.58 -9.21
CA LEU A 609 5.19 -22.60 -7.75
C LEU A 609 3.83 -22.41 -7.09
N GLU A 610 3.01 -21.47 -7.57
CA GLU A 610 1.66 -21.24 -7.05
C GLU A 610 0.76 -22.46 -7.27
N ALA A 611 0.79 -23.06 -8.45
CA ALA A 611 0.03 -24.29 -8.72
C ALA A 611 0.47 -25.44 -7.81
N TRP A 612 1.78 -25.62 -7.63
CA TRP A 612 2.34 -26.61 -6.73
C TRP A 612 1.94 -26.35 -5.28
N ALA A 613 2.07 -25.11 -4.80
CA ALA A 613 1.72 -24.74 -3.43
C ALA A 613 0.22 -24.97 -3.14
N ARG A 614 -0.66 -24.62 -4.09
CA ARG A 614 -2.11 -24.87 -4.00
C ARG A 614 -2.47 -26.34 -3.96
N THR A 615 -1.84 -27.13 -4.83
CA THR A 615 -2.04 -28.60 -4.86
C THR A 615 -1.59 -29.26 -3.55
N ASN A 616 -0.74 -28.58 -2.79
CA ASN A 616 -0.23 -29.02 -1.51
C ASN A 616 -0.82 -28.24 -0.32
N GLU A 617 -1.97 -27.59 -0.54
CA GLU A 617 -2.77 -26.93 0.49
C GLU A 617 -2.04 -25.82 1.27
N MET A 618 -0.97 -25.25 0.70
CA MET A 618 -0.22 -24.16 1.32
C MET A 618 -0.99 -22.85 1.25
N THR A 619 -0.93 -22.07 2.33
CA THR A 619 -1.69 -20.81 2.47
C THR A 619 -0.95 -19.59 1.93
N SER A 620 0.37 -19.70 1.78
CA SER A 620 1.20 -18.58 1.33
C SER A 620 2.50 -19.05 0.68
N ILE A 621 3.11 -18.13 -0.08
CA ILE A 621 4.49 -18.24 -0.56
C ILE A 621 5.31 -17.17 0.14
N VAL A 622 6.48 -17.53 0.64
CA VAL A 622 7.36 -16.64 1.38
C VAL A 622 8.78 -16.66 0.83
N CYS A 623 9.50 -15.55 0.97
CA CYS A 623 10.89 -15.41 0.56
C CYS A 623 11.56 -14.23 1.29
N GLU A 624 12.87 -14.12 1.19
CA GLU A 624 13.60 -12.92 1.58
C GLU A 624 14.19 -12.19 0.37
N VAL A 625 14.42 -10.89 0.55
CA VAL A 625 15.16 -10.07 -0.41
C VAL A 625 16.17 -9.18 0.30
N ASN A 626 17.42 -9.18 -0.17
CA ASN A 626 18.49 -8.35 0.39
C ASN A 626 18.16 -6.84 0.31
N LEU A 627 18.20 -6.16 1.45
CA LEU A 627 18.14 -4.70 1.54
C LEU A 627 19.53 -4.06 1.40
N GLN A 628 20.61 -4.83 1.65
CA GLN A 628 21.98 -4.40 1.43
C GLN A 628 22.92 -5.55 0.96
N PRO A 629 23.59 -5.43 -0.21
CA PRO A 629 23.34 -4.44 -1.24
C PRO A 629 21.90 -4.56 -1.76
N ARG A 630 21.25 -3.42 -1.98
CA ARG A 630 19.81 -3.37 -2.23
C ARG A 630 19.46 -4.05 -3.55
N ASN A 631 18.70 -5.14 -3.50
CA ASN A 631 18.25 -5.87 -4.68
C ASN A 631 16.92 -5.31 -5.23
N GLN A 632 16.95 -4.06 -5.73
CA GLN A 632 15.74 -3.35 -6.15
C GLN A 632 14.95 -4.09 -7.24
N GLY A 633 15.64 -4.73 -8.19
CA GLY A 633 14.99 -5.51 -9.25
C GLY A 633 14.17 -6.68 -8.70
N SER A 634 14.66 -7.37 -7.67
CA SER A 634 13.89 -8.44 -7.02
C SER A 634 12.74 -7.89 -6.18
N ILE A 635 12.93 -6.77 -5.48
CA ILE A 635 11.84 -6.11 -4.72
C ILE A 635 10.69 -5.74 -5.66
N ASP A 636 10.98 -5.12 -6.80
CA ASP A 636 9.97 -4.70 -7.76
C ASP A 636 9.26 -5.90 -8.40
N PHE A 637 10.02 -6.94 -8.75
CA PHE A 637 9.48 -8.19 -9.28
C PHE A 637 8.52 -8.88 -8.30
N HIS A 638 8.94 -9.10 -7.04
CA HIS A 638 8.09 -9.77 -6.05
C HIS A 638 6.84 -8.94 -5.72
N ARG A 639 6.94 -7.60 -5.64
CA ARG A 639 5.76 -6.73 -5.50
C ARG A 639 4.80 -6.85 -6.69
N ALA A 640 5.32 -6.92 -7.91
CA ALA A 640 4.51 -7.15 -9.11
C ALA A 640 3.83 -8.53 -9.11
N CYS A 641 4.46 -9.54 -8.49
CA CYS A 641 3.87 -10.85 -8.27
C CYS A 641 2.87 -10.90 -7.10
N GLY A 642 2.67 -9.80 -6.36
CA GLY A 642 1.71 -9.70 -5.25
C GLY A 642 2.29 -9.97 -3.86
N PHE A 643 3.62 -9.96 -3.71
CA PHE A 643 4.26 -10.07 -2.40
C PHE A 643 4.21 -8.75 -1.63
N ARG A 644 4.01 -8.85 -0.32
CA ARG A 644 4.12 -7.76 0.65
C ARG A 644 5.22 -8.08 1.66
N GLU A 645 5.84 -7.05 2.21
CA GLU A 645 6.81 -7.19 3.29
C GLU A 645 6.08 -7.50 4.61
N VAL A 646 6.55 -8.50 5.34
CA VAL A 646 5.98 -8.97 6.63
C VAL A 646 6.96 -8.84 7.79
N GLY A 647 8.20 -8.47 7.50
CA GLY A 647 9.21 -8.22 8.52
C GLY A 647 10.55 -7.83 7.90
N GLN A 648 11.45 -7.35 8.73
CA GLN A 648 12.85 -7.18 8.38
C GLN A 648 13.70 -7.80 9.48
N LYS A 649 14.86 -8.33 9.12
CA LYS A 649 15.84 -8.79 10.10
C LYS A 649 17.26 -8.64 9.58
N LEU A 650 18.21 -8.75 10.50
CA LEU A 650 19.62 -8.89 10.15
C LEU A 650 19.92 -10.38 9.94
N SER A 651 20.31 -10.77 8.73
CA SER A 651 20.69 -12.14 8.37
C SER A 651 22.13 -12.13 7.86
N HIS A 652 23.01 -12.89 8.52
CA HIS A 652 24.47 -12.89 8.26
C HIS A 652 25.08 -11.48 8.15
N GLY A 653 24.66 -10.57 9.03
CA GLY A 653 25.15 -9.18 9.07
C GLY A 653 24.56 -8.26 7.99
N LYS A 654 23.58 -8.71 7.20
CA LYS A 654 22.92 -7.92 6.16
C LYS A 654 21.43 -7.76 6.45
N PRO A 655 20.83 -6.57 6.32
CA PRO A 655 19.40 -6.41 6.43
C PRO A 655 18.71 -7.10 5.25
N VAL A 656 17.70 -7.91 5.55
CA VAL A 656 16.83 -8.59 4.59
C VAL A 656 15.38 -8.24 4.88
N ALA A 657 14.59 -8.07 3.81
CA ALA A 657 13.14 -7.94 3.89
C ALA A 657 12.53 -9.33 3.76
N MET A 658 11.72 -9.73 4.74
CA MET A 658 10.93 -10.95 4.73
C MET A 658 9.62 -10.65 4.01
N MET A 659 9.31 -11.37 2.93
CA MET A 659 8.17 -11.11 2.06
C MET A 659 7.21 -12.30 2.01
N GLN A 660 5.92 -12.02 1.89
CA GLN A 660 4.84 -13.00 1.81
C GLN A 660 3.86 -12.65 0.69
N LYS A 661 3.41 -13.65 -0.05
CA LYS A 661 2.23 -13.64 -0.90
C LYS A 661 1.19 -14.61 -0.34
N MET A 662 -0.02 -14.11 -0.07
CA MET A 662 -1.13 -14.99 0.31
C MET A 662 -1.68 -15.71 -0.91
N LEU A 663 -1.95 -17.00 -0.77
CA LEU A 663 -2.65 -17.80 -1.76
C LEU A 663 -4.13 -17.79 -1.39
N THR A 664 -4.96 -17.03 -2.12
CA THR A 664 -6.43 -17.12 -1.98
C THR A 664 -6.89 -18.51 -2.40
N PRO A 665 -7.79 -19.16 -1.64
CA PRO A 665 -8.32 -20.48 -1.99
C PRO A 665 -8.96 -20.51 -3.38
#